data_AF-A0A5D4GX49-F1
#
_entry.id   AF-A0A5D4GX49-F1
#
_cell.length_a   1.000
_cell.length_b   1.000
_cell.length_c   1.000
_cell.angle_alpha   90.00
_cell.angle_beta   90.00
_cell.angle_gamma   90.00
#
_symmetry.space_group_name_H-M   'P 1'
#
loop_
_entity.id
_entity.type
_entity.pdbx_description
1 polymer ?
#
loop_
_entity_poly.entity_id
_entity_poly.type
_entity_poly.pdbx_seq_one_letter_code
_entity_poly.pdbx_strand_id
1 'polypeptide(L)'
;MSANLLDVRDLAIHYRTGSGPVQAVDGIDFSIRPGEALGLVGESGCGKTTAAKAMLKLLPPNGEIPRGRIDFGGRDLVPLDEEAMRRVRWKDIAWISQAAMNALDPVYRVGDQIVEAMQAHITIDTKDAWAHGETLFRAVGIDPSRLRAYPHEMSGGMKQRAIIAMAMALDPKLVIADEPTTALDVVTQAQILARLSRLRREHGMSLLFITHDISVVVQTCDRVAVMYGGKIMETGPVREVFRLPAHPYTMGLTNAFPTLEGAKRELISIPGTPPNLLNPPKGCRFAARCPFAEERCREEAPALRQVSGDHATACHFPERAEEFRVIASRNETWEKVGERLGEAMTPPASKAQVEGGNVVEVEALKRHFPIPGGFFSSFGGGEEKKVHAVDGIDFDLKAGEILGLAGESGSGKTTTGEMLVKLQEVTEGEIRFDGGDVSTLKGKDLKAFRRAAQMVFQDPYQTLNPRFTIADIVGEPLKIHKLAKGDELSAKVKQALERAGLKPADTYLERFPHELSGGQRQRVAIARAIVLEPRFVVADEPVSMLDVSIRAGVLNLMRRFRDELGISFVYVSHDLPTIRYVADRTAIMYLGEIVEVGPTETVIAERKHPYTQLLLDASPEPDPDVVKPPLEAAGEIPSAIEPPNGCRFHTRCPLATVECGWEGRDVASAIAARKLAGVDVSTLGEPKVEGLDIVVTAPQGTDAARVEIEGVMRERSEALADAARMSADGGALRLSFERKSSPAIRNVGVGHKVACVLYD
;
A
#
# COMPACT_ATOMS: atom_id res chain seq x y z
N MET A 1 -7.58 -14.32 38.18
CA MET A 1 -7.45 -14.28 36.70
C MET A 1 -6.62 -13.05 36.37
N SER A 2 -5.59 -13.19 35.53
CA SER A 2 -4.77 -12.04 35.10
C SER A 2 -5.67 -10.97 34.45
N ALA A 3 -5.46 -9.70 34.77
CA ALA A 3 -6.19 -8.59 34.16
C ALA A 3 -5.87 -8.41 32.66
N ASN A 4 -4.73 -8.94 32.20
CA ASN A 4 -4.25 -8.86 30.82
C ASN A 4 -4.27 -10.24 30.15
N LEU A 5 -4.58 -10.27 28.84
CA LEU A 5 -4.48 -11.47 27.99
C LEU A 5 -3.02 -11.77 27.66
N LEU A 6 -2.25 -10.74 27.28
CA LEU A 6 -0.82 -10.82 27.01
C LEU A 6 -0.09 -9.80 27.89
N ASP A 7 1.02 -10.22 28.50
CA ASP A 7 1.92 -9.36 29.27
C ASP A 7 3.37 -9.69 28.88
N VAL A 8 4.07 -8.70 28.32
CA VAL A 8 5.46 -8.80 27.88
C VAL A 8 6.28 -7.94 28.82
N ARG A 9 7.27 -8.53 29.48
CA ARG A 9 8.09 -7.86 30.51
C ARG A 9 9.57 -8.06 30.28
N ASP A 10 10.34 -6.97 30.34
CA ASP A 10 11.79 -6.90 30.09
C ASP A 10 12.24 -7.80 28.92
N LEU A 11 11.45 -7.83 27.84
CA LEU A 11 11.75 -8.70 26.70
C LEU A 11 12.97 -8.17 25.96
N ALA A 12 14.03 -8.97 25.92
CA ALA A 12 15.22 -8.71 25.11
C ALA A 12 15.43 -9.83 24.11
N ILE A 13 15.88 -9.48 22.91
CA ILE A 13 16.10 -10.41 21.81
C ILE A 13 17.40 -10.04 21.11
N HIS A 14 18.33 -10.98 21.07
CA HIS A 14 19.64 -10.80 20.44
C HIS A 14 19.79 -11.73 19.22
N TYR A 15 20.41 -11.24 18.15
CA TYR A 15 20.86 -12.07 17.03
C TYR A 15 22.37 -12.22 17.05
N ARG A 16 22.85 -13.46 16.95
CA ARG A 16 24.26 -13.77 16.78
C ARG A 16 24.67 -13.46 15.34
N THR A 17 25.68 -12.61 15.18
CA THR A 17 26.29 -12.26 13.89
C THR A 17 27.81 -12.36 13.98
N GLY A 18 28.50 -12.44 12.84
CA GLY A 18 29.96 -12.47 12.80
C GLY A 18 30.63 -11.22 13.38
N SER A 19 29.92 -10.08 13.41
CA SER A 19 30.38 -8.80 13.97
C SER A 19 30.02 -8.61 15.44
N GLY A 20 29.35 -9.57 16.08
CA GLY A 20 28.87 -9.50 17.46
C GLY A 20 27.35 -9.67 17.60
N PRO A 21 26.82 -9.64 18.84
CA PRO A 21 25.38 -9.74 19.08
C PRO A 21 24.66 -8.45 18.71
N VAL A 22 23.66 -8.55 17.82
CA VAL A 22 22.75 -7.44 17.49
C VAL A 22 21.63 -7.43 18.53
N GLN A 23 21.48 -6.32 19.25
CA GLN A 23 20.41 -6.12 20.23
C GLN A 23 19.13 -5.61 19.53
N ALA A 24 18.39 -6.53 18.91
CA ALA A 24 17.22 -6.19 18.10
C ALA A 24 16.04 -5.66 18.93
N VAL A 25 15.85 -6.24 20.13
CA VAL A 25 14.89 -5.77 21.14
C VAL A 25 15.62 -5.78 22.47
N ASP A 26 15.43 -4.76 23.29
CA ASP A 26 16.17 -4.61 24.53
C ASP A 26 15.24 -4.12 25.63
N GLY A 27 14.73 -5.01 26.47
CA GLY A 27 13.91 -4.68 27.64
C GLY A 27 12.67 -3.86 27.30
N ILE A 28 11.79 -4.42 26.46
CA ILE A 28 10.48 -3.83 26.19
C ILE A 28 9.42 -4.38 27.13
N ASP A 29 8.50 -3.51 27.52
CA ASP A 29 7.35 -3.81 28.37
C ASP A 29 6.07 -3.32 27.70
N PHE A 30 5.07 -4.20 27.58
CA PHE A 30 3.71 -3.82 27.17
C PHE A 30 2.71 -4.94 27.48
N SER A 31 1.43 -4.61 27.46
CA SER A 31 0.35 -5.56 27.72
C SER A 31 -0.85 -5.34 26.80
N ILE A 32 -1.59 -6.42 26.56
CA ILE A 32 -2.85 -6.42 25.80
C ILE A 32 -3.96 -6.99 26.70
N ARG A 33 -5.04 -6.22 26.86
CA ARG A 33 -6.26 -6.60 27.56
C ARG A 33 -7.14 -7.47 26.65
N PRO A 34 -8.01 -8.33 27.19
CA PRO A 34 -8.97 -9.08 26.37
C PRO A 34 -9.84 -8.14 25.51
N GLY A 35 -9.90 -8.40 24.20
CA GLY A 35 -10.67 -7.62 23.22
C GLY A 35 -10.00 -6.31 22.76
N GLU A 36 -8.85 -5.96 23.33
CA GLU A 36 -8.08 -4.75 22.98
C GLU A 36 -7.29 -4.95 21.69
N ALA A 37 -7.25 -3.91 20.86
CA ALA A 37 -6.29 -3.77 19.78
C ALA A 37 -5.14 -2.85 20.19
N LEU A 38 -3.94 -3.39 20.23
CA LEU A 38 -2.69 -2.67 20.46
C LEU A 38 -1.93 -2.52 19.14
N GLY A 39 -1.67 -1.28 18.73
CA GLY A 39 -0.76 -0.96 17.63
C GLY A 39 0.69 -0.96 18.11
N LEU A 40 1.59 -1.66 17.43
CA LEU A 40 3.04 -1.55 17.63
C LEU A 40 3.66 -0.88 16.40
N VAL A 41 4.08 0.37 16.55
CA VAL A 41 4.54 1.23 15.44
C VAL A 41 5.98 1.68 15.59
N GLY A 42 6.62 2.04 14.49
CA GLY A 42 7.99 2.59 14.49
C GLY A 42 8.66 2.41 13.14
N GLU A 43 9.84 3.02 12.96
CA GLU A 43 10.66 2.85 11.76
C GLU A 43 11.06 1.37 11.53
N SER A 44 11.38 1.03 10.29
CA SER A 44 11.80 -0.30 9.88
C SER A 44 13.08 -0.70 10.61
N GLY A 45 13.18 -1.98 10.97
CA GLY A 45 14.31 -2.51 11.74
C GLY A 45 14.33 -2.13 13.23
N CYS A 46 13.30 -1.46 13.77
CA CYS A 46 13.27 -1.13 15.20
C CYS A 46 12.96 -2.31 16.13
N GLY A 47 12.57 -3.48 15.59
CA GLY A 47 12.36 -4.72 16.36
C GLY A 47 10.91 -5.25 16.45
N LYS A 48 9.93 -4.64 15.75
CA LYS A 48 8.49 -4.99 15.83
C LYS A 48 8.20 -6.45 15.46
N THR A 49 8.56 -6.87 14.24
CA THR A 49 8.43 -8.25 13.76
C THR A 49 9.25 -9.23 14.61
N THR A 50 10.41 -8.80 15.11
CA THR A 50 11.25 -9.62 16.00
C THR A 50 10.54 -9.91 17.32
N ALA A 51 9.89 -8.91 17.92
CA ALA A 51 9.07 -9.09 19.12
C ALA A 51 7.89 -10.06 18.86
N ALA A 52 7.17 -9.90 17.75
CA ALA A 52 6.09 -10.82 17.36
C ALA A 52 6.58 -12.27 17.17
N LYS A 53 7.69 -12.47 16.45
CA LYS A 53 8.30 -13.80 16.26
C LYS A 53 8.71 -14.43 17.59
N ALA A 54 9.23 -13.65 18.53
CA ALA A 54 9.59 -14.15 19.86
C ALA A 54 8.38 -14.66 20.64
N MET A 55 7.23 -13.96 20.58
CA MET A 55 5.98 -14.40 21.25
C MET A 55 5.50 -15.78 20.78
N LEU A 56 5.79 -16.11 19.53
CA LEU A 56 5.43 -17.42 18.94
C LEU A 56 6.60 -18.41 18.92
N LYS A 57 7.77 -18.07 19.47
CA LYS A 57 9.02 -18.85 19.37
C LYS A 57 9.38 -19.20 17.91
N LEU A 58 9.23 -18.24 17.01
CA LEU A 58 9.55 -18.33 15.57
C LEU A 58 10.84 -17.56 15.21
N LEU A 59 11.71 -17.33 16.20
CA LEU A 59 13.02 -16.74 15.94
C LEU A 59 13.88 -17.73 15.13
N PRO A 60 14.68 -17.26 14.15
CA PRO A 60 15.63 -18.11 13.44
C PRO A 60 16.72 -18.65 14.41
N PRO A 61 17.49 -19.68 14.02
CA PRO A 61 18.46 -20.34 14.90
C PRO A 61 19.56 -19.44 15.50
N ASN A 62 19.81 -18.27 14.89
CA ASN A 62 20.76 -17.28 15.39
C ASN A 62 20.12 -16.26 16.35
N GLY A 63 18.80 -16.28 16.55
CA GLY A 63 18.08 -15.42 17.48
C GLY A 63 17.82 -16.10 18.82
N GLU A 64 17.99 -15.36 19.92
CA GLU A 64 17.76 -15.85 21.28
C GLU A 64 17.05 -14.79 22.13
N ILE A 65 16.34 -15.26 23.16
CA ILE A 65 15.72 -14.43 24.20
C ILE A 65 16.60 -14.54 25.45
N PRO A 66 17.63 -13.68 25.61
CA PRO A 66 18.54 -13.76 26.76
C PRO A 66 17.86 -13.45 28.10
N ARG A 67 16.79 -12.65 28.09
CA ARG A 67 15.98 -12.30 29.26
C ARG A 67 14.59 -11.81 28.86
N GLY A 68 13.72 -11.78 29.85
CA GLY A 68 12.34 -11.34 29.71
C GLY A 68 11.34 -12.48 29.80
N ARG A 69 10.07 -12.10 29.87
CA ARG A 69 8.95 -13.02 30.07
C ARG A 69 7.79 -12.65 29.16
N ILE A 70 7.09 -13.67 28.65
CA ILE A 70 5.93 -13.50 27.76
C ILE A 70 4.78 -14.31 28.35
N ASP A 71 3.94 -13.68 29.17
CA ASP A 71 2.79 -14.32 29.79
C ASP A 71 1.55 -14.17 28.91
N PHE A 72 0.99 -15.30 28.50
CA PHE A 72 -0.27 -15.36 27.75
C PHE A 72 -1.31 -16.17 28.50
N GLY A 73 -2.46 -15.56 28.83
CA GLY A 73 -3.52 -16.22 29.60
C GLY A 73 -3.07 -16.73 30.98
N GLY A 74 -2.04 -16.12 31.56
CA GLY A 74 -1.42 -16.53 32.83
C GLY A 74 -0.36 -17.63 32.70
N ARG A 75 0.03 -18.02 31.48
CA ARG A 75 1.09 -19.00 31.20
C ARG A 75 2.27 -18.32 30.52
N ASP A 76 3.47 -18.52 31.06
CA ASP A 76 4.70 -18.07 30.40
C ASP A 76 5.00 -18.94 29.17
N LEU A 77 5.18 -18.30 28.02
CA LEU A 77 5.44 -18.95 26.73
C LEU A 77 6.93 -19.25 26.51
N VAL A 78 7.84 -18.49 27.13
CA VAL A 78 9.29 -18.63 26.92
C VAL A 78 9.81 -20.05 27.21
N PRO A 79 9.46 -20.71 28.34
CA PRO A 79 9.98 -22.03 28.68
C PRO A 79 9.30 -23.19 27.94
N LEU A 80 8.27 -22.94 27.13
CA LEU A 80 7.52 -24.01 26.48
C LEU A 80 8.34 -24.74 25.41
N ASP A 81 8.20 -26.06 25.35
CA ASP A 81 8.76 -26.86 24.27
C ASP A 81 7.92 -26.74 22.98
N GLU A 82 8.38 -27.37 21.91
CA GLU A 82 7.75 -27.28 20.59
C GLU A 82 6.35 -27.90 20.56
N GLU A 83 6.11 -28.99 21.31
CA GLU A 83 4.79 -29.62 21.38
C GLU A 83 3.78 -28.73 22.12
N ALA A 84 4.19 -28.14 23.25
CA ALA A 84 3.38 -27.20 23.99
C ALA A 84 3.09 -25.93 23.16
N MET A 85 4.08 -25.40 22.43
CA MET A 85 3.88 -24.24 21.56
C MET A 85 2.99 -24.55 20.36
N ARG A 86 3.04 -25.77 19.80
CA ARG A 86 2.12 -26.16 18.73
C ARG A 86 0.64 -26.07 19.16
N ARG A 87 0.34 -26.26 20.44
CA ARG A 87 -1.03 -26.09 20.98
C ARG A 87 -1.44 -24.63 21.17
N VAL A 88 -0.47 -23.71 21.25
CA VAL A 88 -0.69 -22.26 21.38
C VAL A 88 -0.81 -21.62 20.00
N ARG A 89 0.13 -21.92 19.10
CA ARG A 89 0.13 -21.40 17.72
C ARG A 89 -1.15 -21.80 17.00
N TRP A 90 -1.68 -20.88 16.21
CA TRP A 90 -2.94 -21.00 15.45
C TRP A 90 -4.21 -21.02 16.30
N LYS A 91 -4.24 -21.84 17.38
CA LYS A 91 -5.42 -22.02 18.23
C LYS A 91 -5.64 -20.90 19.23
N ASP A 92 -4.62 -20.53 19.99
CA ASP A 92 -4.71 -19.46 20.98
C ASP A 92 -4.19 -18.13 20.41
N ILE A 93 -3.11 -18.20 19.63
CA ILE A 93 -2.49 -17.05 18.96
C ILE A 93 -2.28 -17.37 17.47
N ALA A 94 -2.93 -16.61 16.59
CA ALA A 94 -2.73 -16.71 15.15
C ALA A 94 -1.82 -15.58 14.64
N TRP A 95 -1.15 -15.81 13.51
CA TRP A 95 -0.24 -14.83 12.90
C TRP A 95 -0.59 -14.60 11.43
N ILE A 96 -0.79 -13.34 11.08
CA ILE A 96 -0.85 -12.85 9.70
C ILE A 96 0.50 -12.16 9.43
N SER A 97 1.29 -12.68 8.49
CA SER A 97 2.67 -12.20 8.25
C SER A 97 2.75 -11.10 7.17
N GLN A 98 3.85 -10.34 7.20
CA GLN A 98 4.14 -9.19 6.31
C GLN A 98 4.18 -9.55 4.81
N ALA A 99 4.42 -10.84 4.50
CA ALA A 99 4.43 -11.37 3.14
C ALA A 99 3.26 -12.33 2.90
N ALA A 100 2.12 -12.10 3.54
CA ALA A 100 0.95 -12.95 3.45
C ALA A 100 0.60 -13.31 1.99
N MET A 101 0.72 -12.41 1.02
CA MET A 101 0.49 -12.76 -0.40
C MET A 101 1.33 -13.95 -0.95
N ASN A 102 2.45 -14.27 -0.30
CA ASN A 102 3.34 -15.40 -0.57
C ASN A 102 3.29 -16.51 0.50
N ALA A 103 2.42 -16.40 1.50
CA ALA A 103 2.29 -17.37 2.58
C ALA A 103 1.47 -18.60 2.19
N LEU A 104 0.58 -18.47 1.20
CA LEU A 104 -0.14 -19.60 0.61
C LEU A 104 0.78 -20.37 -0.31
N ASP A 105 0.77 -21.70 -0.21
CA ASP A 105 1.51 -22.56 -1.13
C ASP A 105 0.83 -22.51 -2.52
N PRO A 106 1.55 -22.08 -3.57
CA PRO A 106 0.98 -21.88 -4.90
C PRO A 106 0.55 -23.16 -5.61
N VAL A 107 0.99 -24.35 -5.15
CA VAL A 107 0.67 -25.64 -5.79
C VAL A 107 -0.51 -26.37 -5.13
N TYR A 108 -1.02 -25.87 -4.01
CA TYR A 108 -2.20 -26.41 -3.33
C TYR A 108 -3.39 -25.46 -3.47
N ARG A 109 -4.62 -26.00 -3.41
CA ARG A 109 -5.81 -25.16 -3.36
C ARG A 109 -5.91 -24.48 -2.01
N VAL A 110 -6.55 -23.32 -1.97
CA VAL A 110 -6.65 -22.52 -0.75
C VAL A 110 -7.49 -23.23 0.32
N GLY A 111 -8.58 -23.90 -0.07
CA GLY A 111 -9.41 -24.66 0.86
C GLY A 111 -8.68 -25.84 1.48
N ASP A 112 -7.83 -26.55 0.72
CA ASP A 112 -7.05 -27.67 1.23
C ASP A 112 -6.10 -27.22 2.36
N GLN A 113 -5.44 -26.07 2.17
CA GLN A 113 -4.53 -25.48 3.16
C GLN A 113 -5.27 -25.05 4.45
N ILE A 114 -6.48 -24.51 4.32
CA ILE A 114 -7.33 -24.12 5.46
C ILE A 114 -7.80 -25.36 6.24
N VAL A 115 -8.24 -26.40 5.53
CA VAL A 115 -8.69 -27.66 6.14
C VAL A 115 -7.53 -28.36 6.86
N GLU A 116 -6.36 -28.41 6.24
CA GLU A 116 -5.14 -28.95 6.85
C GLU A 116 -4.81 -28.22 8.16
N ALA A 117 -4.86 -26.89 8.16
CA ALA A 117 -4.62 -26.08 9.35
C ALA A 117 -5.61 -26.40 10.49
N MET A 118 -6.88 -26.70 10.19
CA MET A 118 -7.84 -27.13 11.21
C MET A 118 -7.52 -28.53 11.73
N GLN A 119 -7.36 -29.50 10.82
CA GLN A 119 -7.13 -30.91 11.15
C GLN A 119 -5.80 -31.15 11.89
N ALA A 120 -4.81 -30.29 11.68
CA ALA A 120 -3.54 -30.34 12.39
C ALA A 120 -3.63 -29.97 13.88
N HIS A 121 -4.73 -29.34 14.33
CA HIS A 121 -4.90 -28.79 15.67
C HIS A 121 -6.14 -29.30 16.42
N ILE A 122 -7.21 -29.68 15.72
CA ILE A 122 -8.45 -30.19 16.32
C ILE A 122 -8.95 -31.44 15.60
N THR A 123 -9.75 -32.24 16.31
CA THR A 123 -10.45 -33.39 15.71
C THR A 123 -11.69 -32.88 14.99
N ILE A 124 -11.60 -32.78 13.66
CA ILE A 124 -12.69 -32.38 12.76
C ILE A 124 -12.59 -33.22 11.48
N ASP A 125 -13.72 -33.66 10.95
CA ASP A 125 -13.72 -34.36 9.68
C ASP A 125 -13.58 -33.38 8.49
N THR A 126 -13.20 -33.88 7.32
CA THR A 126 -12.96 -33.05 6.14
C THR A 126 -14.22 -32.30 5.68
N LYS A 127 -15.41 -32.89 5.87
CA LYS A 127 -16.67 -32.29 5.40
C LYS A 127 -17.03 -31.08 6.27
N ASP A 128 -16.94 -31.23 7.58
CA ASP A 128 -17.21 -30.16 8.54
C ASP A 128 -16.15 -29.06 8.46
N ALA A 129 -14.87 -29.42 8.28
CA ALA A 129 -13.79 -28.45 8.07
C ALA A 129 -14.00 -27.63 6.78
N TRP A 130 -14.45 -28.28 5.70
CA TRP A 130 -14.76 -27.58 4.45
C TRP A 130 -15.95 -26.61 4.62
N ALA A 131 -17.01 -27.05 5.29
CA ALA A 131 -18.18 -26.20 5.59
C ALA A 131 -17.81 -24.99 6.48
N HIS A 132 -16.90 -25.19 7.44
CA HIS A 132 -16.35 -24.10 8.25
C HIS A 132 -15.51 -23.15 7.38
N GLY A 133 -14.67 -23.69 6.49
CA GLY A 133 -13.94 -22.92 5.47
C GLY A 133 -14.85 -22.03 4.62
N GLU A 134 -16.02 -22.55 4.18
CA GLU A 134 -17.00 -21.76 3.43
C GLU A 134 -17.55 -20.60 4.26
N THR A 135 -17.86 -20.86 5.53
CA THR A 135 -18.34 -19.84 6.47
C THR A 135 -17.31 -18.74 6.67
N LEU A 136 -16.04 -19.10 6.84
CA LEU A 136 -14.94 -18.15 6.97
C LEU A 136 -14.77 -17.32 5.70
N PHE A 137 -14.87 -17.93 4.51
CA PHE A 137 -14.82 -17.22 3.23
C PHE A 137 -15.94 -16.18 3.11
N ARG A 138 -17.19 -16.53 3.47
CA ARG A 138 -18.29 -15.56 3.53
C ARG A 138 -17.97 -14.41 4.48
N ALA A 139 -17.45 -14.71 5.67
CA ALA A 139 -17.11 -13.72 6.68
C ALA A 139 -16.04 -12.73 6.20
N VAL A 140 -15.03 -13.20 5.46
CA VAL A 140 -14.00 -12.33 4.85
C VAL A 140 -14.42 -11.76 3.49
N GLY A 141 -15.64 -12.01 3.02
CA GLY A 141 -16.16 -11.49 1.75
C GLY A 141 -15.49 -12.07 0.52
N ILE A 142 -15.24 -13.37 0.55
CA ILE A 142 -14.84 -14.16 -0.62
C ILE A 142 -15.97 -15.16 -0.90
N ASP A 143 -16.31 -15.33 -2.17
CA ASP A 143 -17.26 -16.38 -2.57
C ASP A 143 -16.72 -17.77 -2.19
N PRO A 144 -17.49 -18.62 -1.47
CA PRO A 144 -17.05 -19.94 -1.03
C PRO A 144 -16.54 -20.86 -2.15
N SER A 145 -17.00 -20.68 -3.39
CA SER A 145 -16.49 -21.45 -4.55
C SER A 145 -14.98 -21.27 -4.74
N ARG A 146 -14.41 -20.14 -4.30
CA ARG A 146 -12.98 -19.82 -4.39
C ARG A 146 -12.11 -20.64 -3.45
N LEU A 147 -12.67 -21.42 -2.51
CA LEU A 147 -11.88 -22.41 -1.77
C LEU A 147 -11.20 -23.43 -2.70
N ARG A 148 -11.80 -23.69 -3.87
CA ARG A 148 -11.23 -24.60 -4.87
C ARG A 148 -10.19 -23.94 -5.77
N ALA A 149 -10.01 -22.63 -5.66
CA ALA A 149 -9.02 -21.90 -6.44
C ALA A 149 -7.61 -22.13 -5.90
N TYR A 150 -6.64 -22.06 -6.80
CA TYR A 150 -5.24 -21.95 -6.43
C TYR A 150 -4.89 -20.48 -6.12
N PRO A 151 -3.86 -20.21 -5.32
CA PRO A 151 -3.47 -18.83 -5.01
C PRO A 151 -3.23 -17.96 -6.25
N HIS A 152 -2.61 -18.50 -7.31
CA HIS A 152 -2.33 -17.74 -8.53
C HIS A 152 -3.59 -17.35 -9.33
N GLU A 153 -4.75 -17.93 -9.02
CA GLU A 153 -6.05 -17.59 -9.61
C GLU A 153 -6.79 -16.50 -8.82
N MET A 154 -6.23 -16.04 -7.70
CA MET A 154 -6.81 -15.04 -6.80
C MET A 154 -6.05 -13.71 -6.89
N SER A 155 -6.78 -12.60 -6.74
CA SER A 155 -6.18 -11.26 -6.61
C SER A 155 -5.37 -11.15 -5.31
N GLY A 156 -4.44 -10.19 -5.22
CA GLY A 156 -3.66 -9.93 -3.99
C GLY A 156 -4.55 -9.70 -2.77
N GLY A 157 -5.62 -8.90 -2.92
CA GLY A 157 -6.60 -8.68 -1.86
C GLY A 157 -7.37 -9.95 -1.47
N MET A 158 -7.76 -10.79 -2.42
CA MET A 158 -8.41 -12.08 -2.14
C MET A 158 -7.47 -13.03 -1.40
N LYS A 159 -6.19 -13.12 -1.79
CA LYS A 159 -5.18 -13.92 -1.06
C LYS A 159 -5.04 -13.46 0.39
N GLN A 160 -4.98 -12.14 0.60
CA GLN A 160 -4.88 -11.57 1.94
C GLN A 160 -6.09 -11.94 2.81
N ARG A 161 -7.30 -11.80 2.25
CA ARG A 161 -8.54 -12.17 2.93
C ARG A 161 -8.63 -13.68 3.20
N ALA A 162 -8.13 -14.52 2.30
CA ALA A 162 -8.05 -15.96 2.52
C ALA A 162 -7.10 -16.33 3.67
N ILE A 163 -6.01 -15.58 3.86
CA ILE A 163 -5.09 -15.79 4.99
C ILE A 163 -5.71 -15.32 6.29
N ILE A 164 -6.46 -14.23 6.27
CA ILE A 164 -7.27 -13.81 7.43
C ILE A 164 -8.27 -14.93 7.78
N ALA A 165 -8.97 -15.50 6.80
CA ALA A 165 -9.86 -16.64 7.02
C ALA A 165 -9.11 -17.83 7.63
N MET A 166 -7.93 -18.18 7.11
CA MET A 166 -7.09 -19.26 7.64
C MET A 166 -6.66 -18.98 9.09
N ALA A 167 -6.25 -17.75 9.40
CA ALA A 167 -5.85 -17.34 10.75
C ALA A 167 -7.01 -17.39 11.75
N MET A 168 -8.23 -17.14 11.28
CA MET A 168 -9.46 -17.20 12.07
C MET A 168 -10.06 -18.61 12.18
N ALA A 169 -9.47 -19.61 11.52
CA ALA A 169 -10.03 -20.95 11.41
C ALA A 169 -10.32 -21.63 12.77
N LEU A 170 -9.58 -21.28 13.82
CA LEU A 170 -9.67 -21.86 15.15
C LEU A 170 -10.11 -20.86 16.23
N ASP A 171 -10.70 -19.73 15.85
CA ASP A 171 -11.18 -18.67 16.76
C ASP A 171 -10.12 -18.23 17.79
N PRO A 172 -8.96 -17.71 17.33
CA PRO A 172 -7.86 -17.35 18.21
C PRO A 172 -8.24 -16.21 19.18
N LYS A 173 -7.71 -16.26 20.41
CA LYS A 173 -7.90 -15.19 21.39
C LYS A 173 -7.08 -13.95 21.06
N LEU A 174 -5.93 -14.13 20.40
CA LEU A 174 -5.05 -13.06 19.94
C LEU A 174 -4.66 -13.29 18.48
N VAL A 175 -4.83 -12.27 17.65
CA VAL A 175 -4.24 -12.23 16.31
C VAL A 175 -3.06 -11.27 16.34
N ILE A 176 -1.89 -11.75 15.92
CA ILE A 176 -0.75 -10.89 15.60
C ILE A 176 -0.83 -10.61 14.09
N ALA A 177 -1.02 -9.35 13.71
CA ALA A 177 -1.08 -8.93 12.33
C ALA A 177 0.15 -8.08 12.02
N ASP A 178 1.15 -8.67 11.36
CA ASP A 178 2.41 -8.02 11.01
C ASP A 178 2.35 -7.46 9.61
N GLU A 179 2.16 -6.14 9.49
CA GLU A 179 2.01 -5.44 8.22
C GLU A 179 0.98 -6.09 7.27
N PRO A 180 -0.25 -6.36 7.74
CA PRO A 180 -1.23 -7.19 7.03
C PRO A 180 -1.84 -6.52 5.80
N THR A 181 -1.49 -5.26 5.51
CA THR A 181 -2.00 -4.53 4.35
C THR A 181 -0.90 -3.92 3.49
N THR A 182 0.38 -4.21 3.78
CA THR A 182 1.49 -3.73 2.97
C THR A 182 1.36 -4.24 1.52
N ALA A 183 1.73 -3.38 0.56
CA ALA A 183 1.65 -3.63 -0.88
C ALA A 183 0.23 -3.82 -1.47
N LEU A 184 -0.81 -3.41 -0.74
CA LEU A 184 -2.18 -3.29 -1.26
C LEU A 184 -2.51 -1.83 -1.56
N ASP A 185 -3.42 -1.60 -2.50
CA ASP A 185 -3.96 -0.25 -2.75
C ASP A 185 -4.82 0.24 -1.56
N VAL A 186 -5.04 1.56 -1.48
CA VAL A 186 -5.76 2.20 -0.36
C VAL A 186 -7.17 1.66 -0.15
N VAL A 187 -7.88 1.27 -1.23
CA VAL A 187 -9.27 0.81 -1.14
C VAL A 187 -9.32 -0.63 -0.59
N THR A 188 -8.52 -1.52 -1.17
CA THR A 188 -8.39 -2.90 -0.70
C THR A 188 -7.88 -2.93 0.75
N GLN A 189 -6.92 -2.07 1.09
CA GLN A 189 -6.45 -1.89 2.47
C GLN A 189 -7.61 -1.51 3.39
N ALA A 190 -8.36 -0.45 3.09
CA ALA A 190 -9.48 0.00 3.92
C ALA A 190 -10.55 -1.09 4.12
N GLN A 191 -10.88 -1.84 3.05
CA GLN A 191 -11.79 -2.99 3.11
C GLN A 191 -11.30 -4.09 4.07
N ILE A 192 -10.01 -4.44 4.00
CA ILE A 192 -9.41 -5.49 4.83
C ILE A 192 -9.39 -5.06 6.30
N LEU A 193 -8.98 -3.82 6.59
CA LEU A 193 -8.93 -3.29 7.95
C LEU A 193 -10.33 -3.21 8.58
N ALA A 194 -11.34 -2.79 7.81
CA ALA A 194 -12.72 -2.76 8.25
C ALA A 194 -13.23 -4.16 8.63
N ARG A 195 -12.97 -5.16 7.78
CA ARG A 195 -13.34 -6.56 8.02
C ARG A 195 -12.61 -7.15 9.24
N LEU A 196 -11.29 -6.93 9.36
CA LEU A 196 -10.53 -7.40 10.51
C LEU A 196 -11.06 -6.79 11.81
N SER A 197 -11.39 -5.50 11.78
CA SER A 197 -11.99 -4.80 12.92
C SER A 197 -13.38 -5.32 13.27
N ARG A 198 -14.19 -5.69 12.27
CA ARG A 198 -15.50 -6.32 12.47
C ARG A 198 -15.38 -7.70 13.10
N LEU A 199 -14.55 -8.57 12.52
CA LEU A 199 -14.26 -9.90 13.05
C LEU A 199 -13.72 -9.81 14.49
N ARG A 200 -12.89 -8.80 14.79
CA ARG A 200 -12.36 -8.56 16.14
C ARG A 200 -13.48 -8.41 17.16
N ARG A 201 -14.46 -7.56 16.83
CA ARG A 201 -15.61 -7.26 17.69
C ARG A 201 -16.56 -8.45 17.78
N GLU A 202 -16.84 -9.13 16.67
CA GLU A 202 -17.78 -10.26 16.60
C GLU A 202 -17.27 -11.49 17.38
N HIS A 203 -15.97 -11.80 17.27
CA HIS A 203 -15.37 -12.98 17.92
C HIS A 203 -14.74 -12.66 19.30
N GLY A 204 -14.76 -11.39 19.73
CA GLY A 204 -14.15 -10.97 21.00
C GLY A 204 -12.63 -11.19 21.07
N MET A 205 -11.95 -11.25 19.92
CA MET A 205 -10.50 -11.46 19.86
C MET A 205 -9.73 -10.17 20.16
N SER A 206 -8.51 -10.32 20.64
CA SER A 206 -7.56 -9.22 20.81
C SER A 206 -6.64 -9.13 19.59
N LEU A 207 -6.07 -7.97 19.33
CA LEU A 207 -5.25 -7.72 18.14
C LEU A 207 -3.93 -7.06 18.51
N LEU A 208 -2.80 -7.64 18.12
CA LEU A 208 -1.52 -6.95 18.06
C LEU A 208 -1.28 -6.56 16.60
N PHE A 209 -1.46 -5.27 16.29
CA PHE A 209 -1.34 -4.75 14.94
C PHE A 209 0.03 -4.08 14.76
N ILE A 210 0.91 -4.67 13.97
CA ILE A 210 2.23 -4.12 13.67
C ILE A 210 2.18 -3.43 12.31
N THR A 211 2.58 -2.17 12.28
CA THR A 211 2.68 -1.39 11.03
C THR A 211 3.69 -0.28 11.19
N HIS A 212 4.15 0.28 10.08
CA HIS A 212 4.89 1.55 10.06
C HIS A 212 3.98 2.75 9.75
N ASP A 213 2.70 2.53 9.43
CA ASP A 213 1.72 3.58 9.12
C ASP A 213 0.84 3.92 10.34
N ILE A 214 1.03 5.11 10.89
CA ILE A 214 0.27 5.63 12.04
C ILE A 214 -1.21 5.80 11.69
N SER A 215 -1.53 6.20 10.47
CA SER A 215 -2.91 6.47 10.04
C SER A 215 -3.76 5.20 10.11
N VAL A 216 -3.16 4.05 9.79
CA VAL A 216 -3.80 2.75 9.95
C VAL A 216 -4.01 2.41 11.42
N VAL A 217 -3.06 2.71 12.30
CA VAL A 217 -3.22 2.51 13.76
C VAL A 217 -4.30 3.40 14.34
N VAL A 218 -4.37 4.66 13.91
CA VAL A 218 -5.41 5.61 14.29
C VAL A 218 -6.81 5.05 14.00
N GLN A 219 -6.98 4.37 12.87
CA GLN A 219 -8.26 3.80 12.46
C GLN A 219 -8.61 2.46 13.14
N THR A 220 -7.61 1.67 13.54
CA THR A 220 -7.82 0.24 13.87
C THR A 220 -7.55 -0.14 15.31
N CYS A 221 -6.75 0.64 16.04
CA CYS A 221 -6.25 0.28 17.36
C CYS A 221 -6.84 1.15 18.48
N ASP A 222 -6.94 0.58 19.68
CA ASP A 222 -7.41 1.28 20.87
C ASP A 222 -6.24 1.95 21.61
N ARG A 223 -5.10 1.24 21.68
CA ARG A 223 -3.83 1.72 22.25
C ARG A 223 -2.67 1.55 21.27
N VAL A 224 -1.60 2.31 21.49
CA VAL A 224 -0.36 2.22 20.70
C VAL A 224 0.86 2.08 21.60
N ALA A 225 1.88 1.40 21.08
CA ALA A 225 3.24 1.38 21.58
C ALA A 225 4.18 1.81 20.44
N VAL A 226 4.83 2.95 20.60
CA VAL A 226 5.76 3.54 19.63
C VAL A 226 7.17 3.04 19.96
N MET A 227 7.79 2.32 19.02
CA MET A 227 9.07 1.66 19.17
C MET A 227 10.17 2.35 18.35
N TYR A 228 11.37 2.43 18.92
CA TYR A 228 12.55 2.95 18.24
C TYR A 228 13.82 2.26 18.75
N GLY A 229 14.68 1.81 17.85
CA GLY A 229 15.99 1.25 18.18
C GLY A 229 15.98 0.14 19.25
N GLY A 230 14.98 -0.76 19.20
CA GLY A 230 14.82 -1.89 20.12
C GLY A 230 14.05 -1.61 21.42
N LYS A 231 13.54 -0.38 21.62
CA LYS A 231 12.91 0.09 22.87
C LYS A 231 11.54 0.71 22.61
N ILE A 232 10.64 0.69 23.59
CA ILE A 232 9.38 1.46 23.56
C ILE A 232 9.69 2.90 24.01
N MET A 233 9.36 3.86 23.15
CA MET A 233 9.53 5.30 23.38
C MET A 233 8.31 5.94 24.02
N GLU A 234 7.11 5.46 23.66
CA GLU A 234 5.85 6.03 24.11
C GLU A 234 4.73 5.00 23.98
N THR A 235 3.78 5.00 24.89
CA THR A 235 2.61 4.12 24.83
C THR A 235 1.41 4.79 25.46
N GLY A 236 0.20 4.49 24.99
CA GLY A 236 -1.03 5.04 25.54
C GLY A 236 -2.22 4.88 24.60
N PRO A 237 -3.38 5.45 24.95
CA PRO A 237 -4.52 5.55 24.03
C PRO A 237 -4.08 6.23 22.73
N VAL A 238 -4.46 5.65 21.59
CA VAL A 238 -4.05 6.11 20.26
C VAL A 238 -4.33 7.60 20.06
N ARG A 239 -5.53 8.05 20.42
CA ARG A 239 -5.95 9.46 20.32
C ARG A 239 -5.09 10.38 21.18
N GLU A 240 -4.64 9.93 22.35
CA GLU A 240 -3.85 10.75 23.27
C GLU A 240 -2.40 10.87 22.80
N VAL A 241 -1.77 9.75 22.44
CA VAL A 241 -0.37 9.70 21.98
C VAL A 241 -0.17 10.50 20.70
N PHE A 242 -1.09 10.40 19.72
CA PHE A 242 -0.91 11.11 18.45
C PHE A 242 -1.40 12.57 18.48
N ARG A 243 -2.32 12.94 19.39
CA ARG A 243 -2.76 14.33 19.55
C ARG A 243 -1.83 15.13 20.46
N LEU A 244 -1.35 14.52 21.54
CA LEU A 244 -0.50 15.14 22.55
C LEU A 244 0.78 14.33 22.77
N PRO A 245 1.59 14.09 21.72
CA PRO A 245 2.81 13.31 21.87
C PRO A 245 3.72 13.94 22.92
N ALA A 246 4.28 13.08 23.78
CA ALA A 246 5.20 13.46 24.85
C ALA A 246 6.66 13.18 24.48
N HIS A 247 6.92 12.22 23.59
CA HIS A 247 8.29 11.91 23.14
C HIS A 247 8.64 12.67 21.84
N PRO A 248 9.84 13.30 21.74
CA PRO A 248 10.28 13.99 20.52
C PRO A 248 10.27 13.14 19.25
N TYR A 249 10.56 11.84 19.35
CA TYR A 249 10.43 10.91 18.22
C TYR A 249 8.98 10.82 17.71
N THR A 250 8.01 10.63 18.60
CA THR A 250 6.59 10.57 18.24
C THR A 250 6.13 11.89 17.63
N MET A 251 6.61 13.04 18.14
CA MET A 251 6.35 14.35 17.53
C MET A 251 6.87 14.40 16.09
N GLY A 252 8.11 13.96 15.84
CA GLY A 252 8.68 13.90 14.50
C GLY A 252 7.94 12.96 13.56
N LEU A 253 7.50 11.80 14.08
CA LEU A 253 6.71 10.84 13.32
C LEU A 253 5.35 11.41 12.90
N THR A 254 4.60 11.99 13.84
CA THR A 254 3.29 12.61 13.57
C THR A 254 3.42 13.75 12.55
N ASN A 255 4.47 14.57 12.68
CA ASN A 255 4.70 15.71 11.79
C ASN A 255 5.19 15.34 10.38
N ALA A 256 5.65 14.09 10.17
CA ALA A 256 6.18 13.64 8.89
C ALA A 256 5.12 13.17 7.88
N PHE A 257 3.85 13.08 8.29
CA PHE A 257 2.77 12.65 7.42
C PHE A 257 2.25 13.77 6.52
N PRO A 258 2.09 13.53 5.21
CA PRO A 258 1.28 14.40 4.37
C PRO A 258 -0.19 14.26 4.76
N THR A 259 -0.87 15.38 5.00
CA THR A 259 -2.32 15.40 5.25
C THR A 259 -3.08 15.89 4.03
N LEU A 260 -4.33 15.46 3.90
CA LEU A 260 -5.25 15.99 2.90
C LEU A 260 -5.70 17.43 3.20
N GLU A 261 -5.24 18.11 4.25
CA GLU A 261 -5.60 19.51 4.51
C GLU A 261 -4.39 20.47 4.50
N GLY A 262 -3.16 19.94 4.44
CA GLY A 262 -1.93 20.68 4.78
C GLY A 262 -0.86 20.86 3.69
N ALA A 263 -1.20 20.75 2.40
CA ALA A 263 -0.24 20.52 1.30
C ALA A 263 0.82 21.61 1.01
N LYS A 264 0.82 22.76 1.71
CA LYS A 264 1.67 23.92 1.34
C LYS A 264 3.00 24.05 2.08
N ARG A 265 3.24 23.28 3.14
CA ARG A 265 4.52 23.33 3.89
C ARG A 265 5.36 22.11 3.55
N GLU A 266 6.68 22.29 3.46
CA GLU A 266 7.60 21.17 3.29
C GLU A 266 7.41 20.16 4.44
N LEU A 267 7.30 18.86 4.11
CA LEU A 267 7.11 17.81 5.11
C LEU A 267 8.31 17.73 6.05
N ILE A 268 8.03 17.64 7.34
CA ILE A 268 9.04 17.37 8.35
C ILE A 268 9.59 15.96 8.11
N SER A 269 10.91 15.83 8.04
CA SER A 269 11.58 14.54 8.00
C SER A 269 12.50 14.43 9.21
N ILE A 270 12.53 13.26 9.85
CA ILE A 270 13.46 13.01 10.95
C ILE A 270 14.83 12.70 10.35
N PRO A 271 15.83 13.59 10.49
CA PRO A 271 17.11 13.48 9.81
C PRO A 271 17.94 12.31 10.33
N GLY A 272 18.91 11.85 9.55
CA GLY A 272 19.84 10.78 9.89
C GLY A 272 19.26 9.38 9.83
N THR A 273 20.07 8.41 10.27
CA THR A 273 19.69 6.98 10.29
C THR A 273 19.43 6.48 11.71
N PRO A 274 18.61 5.43 11.88
CA PRO A 274 18.49 4.71 13.15
C PRO A 274 19.85 4.29 13.75
N PRO A 275 19.95 4.14 15.08
CA PRO A 275 21.19 3.72 15.73
C PRO A 275 21.61 2.31 15.29
N ASN A 276 22.92 2.07 15.28
CA ASN A 276 23.45 0.74 15.06
C ASN A 276 23.16 -0.16 16.27
N LEU A 277 22.39 -1.23 16.05
CA LEU A 277 21.98 -2.17 17.10
C LEU A 277 23.07 -3.18 17.51
N LEU A 278 24.20 -3.23 16.79
CA LEU A 278 25.40 -3.96 17.26
C LEU A 278 26.03 -3.26 18.48
N ASN A 279 26.09 -1.93 18.44
CA ASN A 279 26.67 -1.08 19.48
C ASN A 279 25.71 0.06 19.80
N PRO A 280 24.61 -0.24 20.50
CA PRO A 280 23.61 0.77 20.77
C PRO A 280 24.14 1.86 21.71
N PRO A 281 23.61 3.09 21.62
CA PRO A 281 24.00 4.18 22.50
C PRO A 281 23.67 3.84 23.97
N LYS A 282 24.54 4.31 24.88
CA LYS A 282 24.37 4.11 26.33
C LYS A 282 23.13 4.83 26.88
N GLY A 283 22.86 6.04 26.39
CA GLY A 283 21.72 6.85 26.78
C GLY A 283 20.42 6.54 26.02
N CYS A 284 19.59 7.57 25.83
CA CYS A 284 18.39 7.52 25.00
C CYS A 284 18.73 7.09 23.56
N ARG A 285 18.03 6.07 23.04
CA ARG A 285 18.22 5.55 21.68
C ARG A 285 18.05 6.62 20.61
N PHE A 286 17.21 7.62 20.86
CA PHE A 286 16.90 8.70 19.92
C PHE A 286 17.78 9.96 20.07
N ALA A 287 18.69 10.03 21.05
CA ALA A 287 19.43 11.25 21.38
C ALA A 287 20.18 11.88 20.20
N ALA A 288 20.74 11.07 19.30
CA ALA A 288 21.47 11.57 18.12
C ALA A 288 20.59 12.31 17.10
N ARG A 289 19.29 11.98 17.05
CA ARG A 289 18.31 12.54 16.12
C ARG A 289 17.30 13.48 16.81
N CYS A 290 17.41 13.63 18.14
CA CYS A 290 16.52 14.47 18.91
C CYS A 290 17.01 15.93 18.92
N PRO A 291 16.19 16.90 18.46
CA PRO A 291 16.55 18.32 18.49
C PRO A 291 16.69 18.87 19.92
N PHE A 292 16.07 18.20 20.88
CA PHE A 292 16.05 18.59 22.30
C PHE A 292 17.01 17.76 23.17
N ALA A 293 17.92 16.97 22.56
CA ALA A 293 18.85 16.14 23.33
C ALA A 293 19.83 16.97 24.16
N GLU A 294 19.76 16.77 25.48
CA GLU A 294 20.71 17.29 26.46
C GLU A 294 21.74 16.21 26.86
N GLU A 295 22.72 16.55 27.69
CA GLU A 295 23.81 15.63 28.06
C GLU A 295 23.31 14.35 28.74
N ARG A 296 22.34 14.48 29.64
CA ARG A 296 21.67 13.35 30.29
C ARG A 296 21.10 12.34 29.28
N CYS A 297 20.59 12.81 28.14
CA CYS A 297 20.07 11.93 27.09
C CYS A 297 21.15 11.07 26.44
N ARG A 298 22.43 11.47 26.48
CA ARG A 298 23.55 10.73 25.87
C ARG A 298 24.12 9.68 26.81
N GLU A 299 24.03 9.95 28.12
CA GLU A 299 24.65 9.12 29.16
C GLU A 299 23.69 8.11 29.80
N GLU A 300 22.40 8.47 29.96
CA GLU A 300 21.41 7.68 30.70
C GLU A 300 20.22 7.29 29.82
N ALA A 301 19.84 6.02 29.83
CA ALA A 301 18.63 5.54 29.15
C ALA A 301 17.38 5.94 29.95
N PRO A 302 16.42 6.66 29.36
CA PRO A 302 15.20 7.05 30.06
C PRO A 302 14.30 5.84 30.33
N ALA A 303 13.75 5.76 31.55
CA ALA A 303 12.70 4.80 31.90
C ALA A 303 11.34 5.24 31.33
N LEU A 304 10.47 4.28 31.05
CA LEU A 304 9.09 4.56 30.64
C LEU A 304 8.30 5.11 31.84
N ARG A 305 7.93 6.39 31.80
CA ARG A 305 7.24 7.10 32.90
C ARG A 305 5.85 7.52 32.47
N GLN A 306 4.88 7.35 33.36
CA GLN A 306 3.50 7.77 33.16
C GLN A 306 3.42 9.30 33.06
N VAL A 307 2.75 9.78 32.01
CA VAL A 307 2.46 11.20 31.76
C VAL A 307 1.05 11.53 32.23
N SER A 308 0.08 10.68 31.88
CA SER A 308 -1.34 10.84 32.19
C SER A 308 -2.06 9.51 31.97
N GLY A 309 -2.97 9.09 32.86
CA GLY A 309 -3.78 7.88 32.63
C GLY A 309 -2.97 6.67 32.15
N ASP A 310 -3.34 6.06 31.02
CA ASP A 310 -2.58 4.94 30.41
C ASP A 310 -1.42 5.39 29.50
N HIS A 311 -1.15 6.70 29.40
CA HIS A 311 -0.10 7.29 28.58
C HIS A 311 1.23 7.39 29.34
N ALA A 312 2.28 6.79 28.78
CA ALA A 312 3.64 6.81 29.30
C ALA A 312 4.68 7.09 28.20
N THR A 313 5.80 7.71 28.58
CA THR A 313 6.90 8.07 27.67
C THR A 313 8.27 7.77 28.27
N ALA A 314 9.20 7.31 27.44
CA ALA A 314 10.61 7.14 27.76
C ALA A 314 11.40 8.39 27.34
N CYS A 315 10.96 9.55 27.81
CA CYS A 315 11.67 10.83 27.67
C CYS A 315 12.23 11.25 29.04
N HIS A 316 13.39 11.90 29.08
CA HIS A 316 13.92 12.50 30.33
C HIS A 316 13.14 13.75 30.76
N PHE A 317 12.44 14.40 29.83
CA PHE A 317 11.77 15.69 30.05
C PHE A 317 10.29 15.68 29.64
N PRO A 318 9.45 14.74 30.13
CA PRO A 318 8.02 14.68 29.80
C PRO A 318 7.27 15.96 30.18
N GLU A 319 7.70 16.65 31.23
CA GLU A 319 7.15 17.93 31.68
C GLU A 319 7.33 19.08 30.67
N ARG A 320 8.29 18.96 29.75
CA ARG A 320 8.54 19.94 28.67
C ARG A 320 7.88 19.54 27.34
N ALA A 321 7.06 18.49 27.34
CA ALA A 321 6.43 17.99 26.12
C ALA A 321 5.63 19.06 25.36
N GLU A 322 4.93 19.96 26.05
CA GLU A 322 4.16 21.03 25.41
C GLU A 322 5.05 22.03 24.66
N GLU A 323 6.13 22.49 25.30
CA GLU A 323 7.15 23.34 24.68
C GLU A 323 7.75 22.65 23.45
N PHE A 324 8.13 21.37 23.60
CA PHE A 324 8.72 20.58 22.52
C PHE A 324 7.79 20.38 21.34
N ARG A 325 6.48 20.16 21.54
CA ARG A 325 5.51 20.03 20.44
C ARG A 325 5.48 21.28 19.57
N VAL A 326 5.42 22.46 20.19
CA VAL A 326 5.39 23.74 19.45
C VAL A 326 6.67 23.91 18.63
N ILE A 327 7.83 23.61 19.21
CA ILE A 327 9.11 23.77 18.52
C ILE A 327 9.28 22.69 17.42
N ALA A 328 8.92 21.44 17.70
CA ALA A 328 9.04 20.30 16.78
C ALA A 328 8.13 20.40 15.54
N SER A 329 7.11 21.26 15.57
CA SER A 329 6.23 21.54 14.42
C SER A 329 6.88 22.40 13.33
N ARG A 330 8.14 22.82 13.50
CA ARG A 330 8.89 23.68 12.55
C ARG A 330 10.01 22.88 11.88
N ASN A 331 10.16 23.00 10.55
CA ASN A 331 11.24 22.34 9.80
C ASN A 331 12.64 22.72 10.31
N GLU A 332 12.86 24.00 10.60
CA GLU A 332 14.11 24.57 11.14
C GLU A 332 14.62 23.84 12.40
N THR A 333 13.70 23.26 13.19
CA THR A 333 14.05 22.50 14.39
C THR A 333 14.79 21.21 14.04
N TRP A 334 14.35 20.54 12.98
CA TRP A 334 14.91 19.26 12.53
C TRP A 334 16.16 19.49 11.66
N GLU A 335 16.20 20.57 10.88
CA GLU A 335 17.38 20.97 10.10
C GLU A 335 18.65 21.11 10.96
N LYS A 336 18.54 21.73 12.14
CA LYS A 336 19.67 21.87 13.08
C LYS A 336 20.28 20.52 13.49
N VAL A 337 19.46 19.47 13.56
CA VAL A 337 19.93 18.11 13.83
C VAL A 337 20.55 17.51 12.58
N GLY A 338 19.92 17.72 11.43
CA GLY A 338 20.47 17.36 10.12
C GLY A 338 21.87 17.92 9.92
N GLU A 339 22.11 19.20 10.18
CA GLU A 339 23.43 19.83 10.08
C GLU A 339 24.48 19.16 10.96
N ARG A 340 24.15 18.78 12.20
CA ARG A 340 25.05 18.02 13.09
C ARG A 340 25.41 16.66 12.52
N LEU A 341 24.51 16.07 11.72
CA LEU A 341 24.68 14.79 11.04
C LEU A 341 25.17 14.94 9.59
N GLY A 342 25.49 16.16 9.14
CA GLY A 342 25.95 16.44 7.76
C GLY A 342 24.84 16.49 6.70
N GLU A 343 23.57 16.52 7.11
CA GLU A 343 22.37 16.60 6.26
C GLU A 343 21.82 18.04 6.13
N ALA A 344 22.68 19.05 5.90
CA ALA A 344 22.21 20.42 5.69
C ALA A 344 21.17 20.49 4.55
N MET A 345 20.01 21.09 4.84
CA MET A 345 18.99 21.45 3.86
C MET A 345 19.38 22.78 3.22
N THR A 346 19.77 22.74 1.95
CA THR A 346 20.07 23.98 1.21
C THR A 346 18.74 24.66 0.87
N PRO A 347 18.58 25.98 1.14
CA PRO A 347 17.39 26.70 0.70
C PRO A 347 17.29 26.67 -0.84
N PRO A 348 16.07 26.65 -1.40
CA PRO A 348 15.88 26.55 -2.85
C PRO A 348 16.61 27.71 -3.55
N ALA A 349 17.52 27.35 -4.46
CA ALA A 349 18.16 28.32 -5.34
C ALA A 349 17.11 28.96 -6.27
N SER A 350 17.34 30.21 -6.66
CA SER A 350 16.42 30.98 -7.51
C SER A 350 16.02 30.20 -8.76
N LYS A 351 14.71 30.15 -9.02
CA LYS A 351 14.07 29.47 -10.15
C LYS A 351 14.90 29.54 -11.44
N ALA A 352 15.32 28.39 -11.94
CA ALA A 352 15.68 28.28 -13.36
C ALA A 352 14.40 28.55 -14.17
N GLN A 353 14.43 29.54 -15.06
CA GLN A 353 13.33 29.77 -16.00
C GLN A 353 13.31 28.59 -16.98
N VAL A 354 12.40 27.66 -16.75
CA VAL A 354 12.11 26.59 -17.71
C VAL A 354 11.26 27.20 -18.82
N GLU A 355 11.76 27.20 -20.05
CA GLU A 355 11.00 27.64 -21.23
C GLU A 355 9.72 26.81 -21.36
N GLY A 356 8.58 27.49 -21.50
CA GLY A 356 7.26 26.88 -21.51
C GLY A 356 7.06 25.94 -22.71
N GLY A 357 6.55 24.73 -22.45
CA GLY A 357 6.22 23.73 -23.46
C GLY A 357 5.88 22.37 -22.83
N ASN A 358 5.34 21.47 -23.64
CA ASN A 358 5.11 20.07 -23.26
C ASN A 358 6.39 19.26 -23.52
N VAL A 359 6.86 18.53 -22.51
CA VAL A 359 7.99 17.60 -22.62
C VAL A 359 7.50 16.26 -23.18
N VAL A 360 6.34 15.81 -22.72
CA VAL A 360 5.69 14.58 -23.17
C VAL A 360 4.24 14.88 -23.55
N GLU A 361 3.80 14.34 -24.68
CA GLU A 361 2.40 14.34 -25.11
C GLU A 361 1.99 12.90 -25.39
N VAL A 362 0.83 12.51 -24.88
CA VAL A 362 0.25 11.18 -25.01
C VAL A 362 -1.13 11.30 -25.61
N GLU A 363 -1.34 10.63 -26.74
CA GLU A 363 -2.59 10.66 -27.50
C GLU A 363 -3.11 9.24 -27.74
N ALA A 364 -4.35 8.98 -27.30
CA ALA A 364 -5.10 7.74 -27.47
C ALA A 364 -4.28 6.47 -27.15
N LEU A 365 -3.45 6.52 -26.12
CA LEU A 365 -2.46 5.47 -25.84
C LEU A 365 -3.15 4.18 -25.39
N LYS A 366 -2.81 3.06 -26.05
CA LYS A 366 -3.31 1.73 -25.71
C LYS A 366 -2.20 0.71 -25.56
N ARG A 367 -2.39 -0.17 -24.59
CA ARG A 367 -1.61 -1.39 -24.42
C ARG A 367 -2.50 -2.54 -24.05
N HIS A 368 -2.63 -3.48 -24.99
CA HIS A 368 -3.36 -4.73 -24.78
C HIS A 368 -2.37 -5.90 -24.78
N PHE A 369 -2.47 -6.77 -23.79
CA PHE A 369 -1.64 -7.98 -23.71
C PHE A 369 -2.45 -9.20 -24.16
N PRO A 370 -1.96 -9.98 -25.14
CA PRO A 370 -2.62 -11.21 -25.54
C PRO A 370 -2.52 -12.24 -24.41
N ILE A 371 -3.60 -12.99 -24.17
CA ILE A 371 -3.58 -14.13 -23.26
C ILE A 371 -3.28 -15.38 -24.08
N PRO A 372 -2.17 -16.10 -23.84
CA PRO A 372 -1.89 -17.34 -24.54
C PRO A 372 -3.03 -18.33 -24.31
N GLY A 373 -3.71 -18.70 -25.39
CA GLY A 373 -4.71 -19.76 -25.35
C GLY A 373 -4.05 -21.12 -25.06
N GLY A 374 -4.72 -21.98 -24.29
CA GLY A 374 -4.29 -23.36 -24.11
C GLY A 374 -4.27 -24.11 -25.46
N PHE A 375 -3.51 -25.19 -25.57
CA PHE A 375 -3.27 -25.95 -26.82
C PHE A 375 -4.55 -26.37 -27.59
N PHE A 376 -5.72 -26.33 -26.95
CA PHE A 376 -7.03 -26.66 -27.53
C PHE A 376 -7.86 -25.46 -28.01
N SER A 377 -7.50 -24.20 -27.71
CA SER A 377 -8.29 -23.03 -28.08
C SER A 377 -8.08 -22.54 -29.52
N SER A 378 -7.07 -23.07 -30.24
CA SER A 378 -6.86 -22.76 -31.66
C SER A 378 -7.82 -23.46 -32.63
N PHE A 379 -8.62 -24.44 -32.18
CA PHE A 379 -9.51 -25.22 -33.06
C PHE A 379 -10.95 -24.69 -33.15
N GLY A 380 -11.33 -23.72 -32.32
CA GLY A 380 -12.63 -23.03 -32.41
C GLY A 380 -12.37 -21.53 -32.54
N GLY A 381 -12.88 -20.88 -33.59
CA GLY A 381 -12.64 -19.47 -33.92
C GLY A 381 -13.19 -18.45 -32.91
N GLY A 382 -12.88 -18.60 -31.63
CA GLY A 382 -13.10 -17.58 -30.61
C GLY A 382 -12.05 -16.48 -30.72
N GLU A 383 -12.46 -15.24 -30.44
CA GLU A 383 -11.55 -14.10 -30.37
C GLU A 383 -10.44 -14.34 -29.33
N GLU A 384 -9.20 -13.97 -29.67
CA GLU A 384 -8.10 -13.96 -28.70
C GLU A 384 -8.47 -13.03 -27.54
N LYS A 385 -8.61 -13.58 -26.34
CA LYS A 385 -8.80 -12.77 -25.13
C LYS A 385 -7.56 -11.90 -24.90
N LYS A 386 -7.78 -10.61 -24.64
CA LYS A 386 -6.74 -9.62 -24.39
C LYS A 386 -6.97 -8.96 -23.03
N VAL A 387 -5.90 -8.64 -22.33
CA VAL A 387 -5.95 -7.78 -21.13
C VAL A 387 -5.83 -6.33 -21.58
N HIS A 388 -6.85 -5.52 -21.32
CA HIS A 388 -6.90 -4.09 -21.62
C HIS A 388 -6.20 -3.30 -20.50
N ALA A 389 -4.87 -3.33 -20.46
CA ALA A 389 -4.09 -2.70 -19.38
C ALA A 389 -4.11 -1.17 -19.45
N VAL A 390 -4.04 -0.61 -20.66
CA VAL A 390 -4.22 0.82 -20.94
C VAL A 390 -5.08 0.93 -22.19
N ASP A 391 -6.10 1.79 -22.18
CA ASP A 391 -7.14 1.75 -23.21
C ASP A 391 -7.65 3.14 -23.63
N GLY A 392 -6.75 3.92 -24.24
CA GLY A 392 -7.09 5.17 -24.90
C GLY A 392 -6.93 6.38 -23.97
N ILE A 393 -5.80 6.47 -23.27
CA ILE A 393 -5.53 7.59 -22.37
C ILE A 393 -4.87 8.76 -23.10
N ASP A 394 -5.24 9.98 -22.69
CA ASP A 394 -4.71 11.23 -23.21
C ASP A 394 -4.21 12.12 -22.07
N PHE A 395 -2.96 12.58 -22.14
CA PHE A 395 -2.42 13.58 -21.22
C PHE A 395 -1.13 14.23 -21.74
N ASP A 396 -0.77 15.35 -21.13
CA ASP A 396 0.46 16.10 -21.36
C ASP A 396 1.27 16.23 -20.06
N LEU A 397 2.59 16.31 -20.20
CA LEU A 397 3.53 16.66 -19.13
C LEU A 397 4.31 17.90 -19.54
N LYS A 398 4.16 18.98 -18.77
CA LYS A 398 4.87 20.24 -19.01
C LYS A 398 6.29 20.21 -18.46
N ALA A 399 7.12 21.09 -19.00
CA ALA A 399 8.48 21.26 -18.54
C ALA A 399 8.51 21.78 -17.08
N GLY A 400 9.25 21.09 -16.21
CA GLY A 400 9.30 21.38 -14.77
C GLY A 400 8.00 21.10 -14.01
N GLU A 401 7.09 20.29 -14.55
CA GLU A 401 5.84 19.86 -13.89
C GLU A 401 6.02 18.48 -13.24
N ILE A 402 5.39 18.26 -12.08
CA ILE A 402 5.12 16.92 -11.55
C ILE A 402 3.64 16.59 -11.84
N LEU A 403 3.40 15.62 -12.74
CA LEU A 403 2.09 15.02 -12.96
C LEU A 403 1.93 13.78 -12.08
N GLY A 404 1.00 13.80 -11.15
CA GLY A 404 0.60 12.64 -10.36
C GLY A 404 -0.32 11.72 -11.16
N LEU A 405 -0.02 10.42 -11.20
CA LEU A 405 -0.88 9.39 -11.78
C LEU A 405 -1.37 8.46 -10.66
N ALA A 406 -2.65 8.58 -10.30
CA ALA A 406 -3.26 7.89 -9.17
C ALA A 406 -4.21 6.75 -9.60
N GLY A 407 -4.44 5.79 -8.72
CA GLY A 407 -5.44 4.73 -8.92
C GLY A 407 -5.10 3.44 -8.18
N GLU A 408 -6.07 2.54 -8.04
CA GLU A 408 -5.88 1.22 -7.42
C GLU A 408 -4.88 0.33 -8.19
N SER A 409 -4.42 -0.75 -7.56
CA SER A 409 -3.54 -1.71 -8.19
C SER A 409 -4.21 -2.32 -9.45
N GLY A 410 -3.42 -2.53 -10.51
CA GLY A 410 -3.93 -3.05 -11.78
C GLY A 410 -4.67 -2.03 -12.66
N SER A 411 -4.75 -0.75 -12.28
CA SER A 411 -5.42 0.26 -13.11
C SER A 411 -4.68 0.67 -14.40
N GLY A 412 -3.42 0.26 -14.58
CA GLY A 412 -2.61 0.52 -15.79
C GLY A 412 -1.46 1.53 -15.61
N LYS A 413 -1.21 2.02 -14.39
CA LYS A 413 -0.24 3.09 -14.11
C LYS A 413 1.21 2.71 -14.41
N THR A 414 1.70 1.59 -13.86
CA THR A 414 3.06 1.08 -14.13
C THR A 414 3.25 0.82 -15.62
N THR A 415 2.27 0.19 -16.28
CA THR A 415 2.31 -0.05 -17.74
C THR A 415 2.39 1.26 -18.53
N THR A 416 1.66 2.30 -18.10
CA THR A 416 1.77 3.65 -18.68
C THR A 416 3.18 4.19 -18.51
N GLY A 417 3.73 4.14 -17.29
CA GLY A 417 5.09 4.58 -16.99
C GLY A 417 6.17 3.87 -17.83
N GLU A 418 6.08 2.54 -17.96
CA GLU A 418 7.00 1.75 -18.76
C GLU A 418 6.93 2.07 -20.27
N MET A 419 5.74 2.38 -20.79
CA MET A 419 5.58 2.83 -22.18
C MET A 419 6.22 4.21 -22.40
N LEU A 420 6.04 5.15 -21.45
CA LEU A 420 6.63 6.48 -21.53
C LEU A 420 8.15 6.46 -21.67
N VAL A 421 8.84 5.49 -21.07
CA VAL A 421 10.30 5.33 -21.19
C VAL A 421 10.73 4.26 -22.22
N LYS A 422 9.79 3.75 -23.02
CA LYS A 422 10.00 2.68 -24.02
C LYS A 422 10.71 1.44 -23.46
N LEU A 423 10.21 0.98 -22.32
CA LEU A 423 10.45 -0.37 -21.78
C LEU A 423 9.37 -1.36 -22.24
N GLN A 424 8.16 -0.86 -22.51
CA GLN A 424 7.08 -1.58 -23.15
C GLN A 424 6.76 -0.96 -24.52
N GLU A 425 6.32 -1.80 -25.46
CA GLU A 425 5.81 -1.34 -26.75
C GLU A 425 4.33 -0.93 -26.64
N VAL A 426 3.96 0.05 -27.47
CA VAL A 426 2.60 0.55 -27.60
C VAL A 426 1.81 -0.34 -28.56
N THR A 427 0.54 -0.60 -28.26
CA THR A 427 -0.37 -1.34 -29.18
C THR A 427 -0.98 -0.38 -30.20
N GLU A 428 -1.54 0.74 -29.74
CA GLU A 428 -2.10 1.82 -30.55
C GLU A 428 -1.90 3.16 -29.83
N GLY A 429 -2.02 4.27 -30.56
CA GLY A 429 -1.79 5.61 -30.04
C GLY A 429 -0.34 6.08 -30.23
N GLU A 430 -0.04 7.28 -29.73
CA GLU A 430 1.24 7.95 -29.94
C GLU A 430 1.78 8.54 -28.64
N ILE A 431 3.11 8.51 -28.49
CA ILE A 431 3.84 9.20 -27.42
C ILE A 431 4.85 10.12 -28.10
N ARG A 432 4.72 11.43 -27.90
CA ARG A 432 5.69 12.42 -28.41
C ARG A 432 6.55 12.95 -27.27
N PHE A 433 7.86 13.05 -27.51
CA PHE A 433 8.84 13.65 -26.61
C PHE A 433 9.54 14.82 -27.31
N ASP A 434 9.47 16.03 -26.74
CA ASP A 434 9.93 17.29 -27.35
C ASP A 434 9.43 17.41 -28.83
N GLY A 435 8.20 16.97 -29.10
CA GLY A 435 7.56 16.97 -30.42
C GLY A 435 7.88 15.79 -31.35
N GLY A 436 8.81 14.89 -30.98
CA GLY A 436 9.17 13.71 -31.77
C GLY A 436 8.52 12.41 -31.26
N ASP A 437 8.03 11.57 -32.16
CA ASP A 437 7.42 10.28 -31.80
C ASP A 437 8.45 9.29 -31.21
N VAL A 438 8.14 8.80 -30.01
CA VAL A 438 8.96 7.85 -29.24
C VAL A 438 8.79 6.42 -29.74
N SER A 439 7.61 6.06 -30.27
CA SER A 439 7.25 4.69 -30.62
C SER A 439 8.14 4.10 -31.72
N THR A 440 8.65 4.95 -32.62
CA THR A 440 9.49 4.56 -33.75
C THR A 440 10.99 4.59 -33.46
N LEU A 441 11.42 5.10 -32.30
CA LEU A 441 12.84 5.27 -31.97
C LEU A 441 13.60 3.95 -31.88
N LYS A 442 14.75 3.88 -32.54
CA LYS A 442 15.67 2.72 -32.54
C LYS A 442 17.13 3.16 -32.45
N GLY A 443 18.00 2.23 -32.08
CA GLY A 443 19.46 2.41 -32.15
C GLY A 443 19.98 3.62 -31.37
N LYS A 444 20.62 4.57 -32.08
CA LYS A 444 21.24 5.75 -31.47
C LYS A 444 20.22 6.74 -30.91
N ASP A 445 19.09 6.92 -31.59
CA ASP A 445 18.06 7.88 -31.18
C ASP A 445 17.34 7.38 -29.92
N LEU A 446 17.07 6.07 -29.84
CA LEU A 446 16.60 5.44 -28.62
C LEU A 446 17.58 5.59 -27.45
N LYS A 447 18.89 5.49 -27.72
CA LYS A 447 19.91 5.72 -26.70
C LYS A 447 19.97 7.19 -26.26
N ALA A 448 19.75 8.14 -27.16
CA ALA A 448 19.66 9.56 -26.81
C ALA A 448 18.41 9.85 -25.97
N PHE A 449 17.26 9.31 -26.38
CA PHE A 449 16.00 9.40 -25.63
C PHE A 449 16.14 8.82 -24.22
N ARG A 450 16.69 7.61 -24.08
CA ARG A 450 16.92 6.98 -22.76
C ARG A 450 17.91 7.75 -21.89
N ARG A 451 18.69 8.70 -22.41
CA ARG A 451 19.46 9.61 -21.57
C ARG A 451 18.57 10.69 -20.95
N ALA A 452 17.58 11.18 -21.71
CA ALA A 452 16.66 12.24 -21.32
C ALA A 452 15.43 11.73 -20.55
N ALA A 453 15.12 10.44 -20.66
CA ALA A 453 14.00 9.76 -20.02
C ALA A 453 14.52 8.67 -19.08
N GLN A 454 14.18 8.76 -17.79
CA GLN A 454 14.60 7.80 -16.77
C GLN A 454 13.42 7.27 -15.96
N MET A 455 13.61 6.13 -15.30
CA MET A 455 12.60 5.52 -14.45
C MET A 455 13.19 5.15 -13.08
N VAL A 456 12.47 5.49 -12.03
CA VAL A 456 12.64 4.94 -10.68
C VAL A 456 11.54 3.91 -10.49
N PHE A 457 11.89 2.64 -10.36
CA PHE A 457 10.90 1.57 -10.22
C PHE A 457 10.45 1.38 -8.76
N GLN A 458 9.32 0.70 -8.60
CA GLN A 458 8.66 0.42 -7.31
C GLN A 458 9.53 -0.37 -6.31
N ASP A 459 10.27 -1.39 -6.78
CA ASP A 459 11.06 -2.26 -5.89
C ASP A 459 12.57 -2.00 -6.02
N PRO A 460 13.21 -1.34 -5.04
CA PRO A 460 14.66 -1.12 -5.05
C PRO A 460 15.49 -2.40 -4.93
N TYR A 461 14.92 -3.50 -4.41
CA TYR A 461 15.63 -4.77 -4.27
C TYR A 461 15.84 -5.48 -5.60
N GLN A 462 14.90 -5.33 -6.54
CA GLN A 462 14.98 -5.94 -7.87
C GLN A 462 15.76 -5.08 -8.88
N THR A 463 15.87 -3.77 -8.64
CA THR A 463 16.46 -2.82 -9.60
C THR A 463 17.97 -2.67 -9.48
N LEU A 464 18.53 -2.93 -8.30
CA LEU A 464 19.95 -2.79 -8.02
C LEU A 464 20.64 -4.15 -8.15
N ASN A 465 21.65 -4.24 -9.02
CA ASN A 465 22.41 -5.48 -9.17
C ASN A 465 23.20 -5.77 -7.87
N PRO A 466 22.93 -6.87 -7.15
CA PRO A 466 23.53 -7.13 -5.83
C PRO A 466 25.03 -7.41 -5.88
N ARG A 467 25.59 -7.64 -7.08
CA ARG A 467 27.02 -7.93 -7.29
C ARG A 467 27.86 -6.68 -7.52
N PHE A 468 27.24 -5.52 -7.72
CA PHE A 468 27.95 -4.28 -8.04
C PHE A 468 27.98 -3.37 -6.82
N THR A 469 29.04 -2.57 -6.71
CA THR A 469 29.13 -1.52 -5.68
C THR A 469 28.16 -0.39 -5.99
N ILE A 470 27.83 0.43 -4.98
CA ILE A 470 26.98 1.62 -5.20
C ILE A 470 27.62 2.56 -6.22
N ALA A 471 28.93 2.74 -6.18
CA ALA A 471 29.66 3.55 -7.15
C ALA A 471 29.50 3.02 -8.59
N ASP A 472 29.55 1.70 -8.76
CA ASP A 472 29.32 1.06 -10.06
C ASP A 472 27.88 1.24 -10.54
N ILE A 473 26.91 1.06 -9.66
CA ILE A 473 25.49 1.15 -10.00
C ILE A 473 25.11 2.57 -10.43
N VAL A 474 25.53 3.60 -9.66
CA VAL A 474 25.23 5.00 -9.98
C VAL A 474 26.10 5.49 -11.15
N GLY A 475 27.32 4.96 -11.31
CA GLY A 475 28.22 5.33 -12.40
C GLY A 475 27.92 4.65 -13.74
N GLU A 476 27.21 3.52 -13.75
CA GLU A 476 26.89 2.74 -14.94
C GLU A 476 26.20 3.57 -16.05
N PRO A 477 25.15 4.38 -15.77
CA PRO A 477 24.54 5.23 -16.79
C PRO A 477 25.53 6.19 -17.46
N LEU A 478 26.39 6.85 -16.67
CA LEU A 478 27.41 7.76 -17.19
C LEU A 478 28.43 7.03 -18.10
N LYS A 479 28.83 5.81 -17.71
CA LYS A 479 29.73 4.96 -18.51
C LYS A 479 29.06 4.55 -19.84
N ILE A 480 27.80 4.09 -19.80
CA ILE A 480 27.03 3.66 -20.97
C ILE A 480 26.88 4.80 -21.99
N HIS A 481 26.57 6.01 -21.52
CA HIS A 481 26.40 7.19 -22.37
C HIS A 481 27.72 7.93 -22.69
N LYS A 482 28.86 7.45 -22.17
CA LYS A 482 30.20 8.04 -22.37
C LYS A 482 30.28 9.51 -21.91
N LEU A 483 29.65 9.84 -20.78
CA LEU A 483 29.53 11.22 -20.27
C LEU A 483 30.57 11.61 -19.21
N ALA A 484 31.26 10.64 -18.62
CA ALA A 484 32.30 10.87 -17.63
C ALA A 484 33.23 9.65 -17.54
N LYS A 485 34.49 9.88 -17.14
CA LYS A 485 35.49 8.83 -16.87
C LYS A 485 36.42 9.25 -15.74
N GLY A 486 37.10 8.28 -15.11
CA GLY A 486 38.10 8.54 -14.08
C GLY A 486 37.55 9.38 -12.92
N ASP A 487 38.28 10.43 -12.54
CA ASP A 487 37.93 11.29 -11.41
C ASP A 487 36.62 12.06 -11.63
N GLU A 488 36.32 12.45 -12.88
CA GLU A 488 35.05 13.13 -13.21
C GLU A 488 33.84 12.22 -12.94
N LEU A 489 33.97 10.93 -13.26
CA LEU A 489 32.93 9.94 -12.98
C LEU A 489 32.70 9.83 -11.46
N SER A 490 33.78 9.72 -10.69
CA SER A 490 33.71 9.64 -9.23
C SER A 490 33.05 10.88 -8.64
N ALA A 491 33.43 12.08 -9.11
CA ALA A 491 32.84 13.34 -8.66
C ALA A 491 31.32 13.42 -8.94
N LYS A 492 30.88 13.05 -10.16
CA LYS A 492 29.45 13.04 -10.52
C LYS A 492 28.66 12.00 -9.71
N VAL A 493 29.23 10.82 -9.46
CA VAL A 493 28.61 9.79 -8.62
C VAL A 493 28.45 10.28 -7.18
N LYS A 494 29.49 10.88 -6.59
CA LYS A 494 29.41 11.48 -5.25
C LYS A 494 28.32 12.54 -5.20
N GLN A 495 28.32 13.47 -6.15
CA GLN A 495 27.31 14.51 -6.24
C GLN A 495 25.88 13.95 -6.35
N ALA A 496 25.66 12.91 -7.16
CA ALA A 496 24.34 12.28 -7.29
C ALA A 496 23.88 11.59 -6.00
N LEU A 497 24.79 10.91 -5.29
CA LEU A 497 24.50 10.30 -3.99
C LEU A 497 24.15 11.36 -2.94
N GLU A 498 24.92 12.45 -2.87
CA GLU A 498 24.65 13.54 -1.94
C GLU A 498 23.34 14.27 -2.27
N ARG A 499 23.06 14.50 -3.55
CA ARG A 499 21.78 15.04 -4.03
C ARG A 499 20.60 14.15 -3.63
N ALA A 500 20.76 12.82 -3.62
CA ALA A 500 19.76 11.89 -3.13
C ALA A 500 19.71 11.75 -1.59
N GLY A 501 20.51 12.53 -0.86
CA GLY A 501 20.55 12.54 0.61
C GLY A 501 21.37 11.41 1.24
N LEU A 502 22.32 10.83 0.52
CA LEU A 502 23.30 9.88 1.06
C LEU A 502 24.61 10.61 1.36
N LYS A 503 24.68 11.27 2.52
CA LYS A 503 25.81 12.11 2.95
C LYS A 503 26.53 11.51 4.18
N PRO A 504 27.87 11.60 4.27
CA PRO A 504 28.79 11.90 3.17
C PRO A 504 28.85 10.73 2.18
N ALA A 505 28.89 11.02 0.88
CA ALA A 505 28.79 9.98 -0.16
C ALA A 505 29.92 8.94 -0.09
N ASP A 506 31.11 9.33 0.38
CA ASP A 506 32.26 8.44 0.55
C ASP A 506 31.96 7.21 1.42
N THR A 507 30.99 7.32 2.34
CA THR A 507 30.56 6.19 3.20
C THR A 507 29.90 5.06 2.41
N TYR A 508 29.34 5.36 1.24
CA TYR A 508 28.46 4.47 0.50
C TYR A 508 29.09 3.90 -0.77
N LEU A 509 30.09 4.56 -1.35
CA LEU A 509 30.63 4.23 -2.67
C LEU A 509 31.01 2.76 -2.84
N GLU A 510 31.74 2.20 -1.86
CA GLU A 510 32.25 0.82 -1.92
C GLU A 510 31.27 -0.21 -1.37
N ARG A 511 30.13 0.23 -0.80
CA ARG A 511 29.13 -0.68 -0.26
C ARG A 511 28.39 -1.41 -1.38
N PHE A 512 27.81 -2.53 -1.02
CA PHE A 512 26.88 -3.29 -1.87
C PHE A 512 25.43 -3.01 -1.47
N PRO A 513 24.46 -3.21 -2.38
CA PRO A 513 23.04 -3.01 -2.06
C PRO A 513 22.60 -3.75 -0.80
N HIS A 514 23.07 -4.97 -0.58
CA HIS A 514 22.67 -5.80 0.56
C HIS A 514 23.08 -5.21 1.94
N GLU A 515 24.05 -4.29 1.95
CA GLU A 515 24.56 -3.62 3.16
C GLU A 515 23.82 -2.31 3.47
N LEU A 516 22.86 -1.93 2.62
CA LEU A 516 22.05 -0.73 2.77
C LEU A 516 20.65 -1.05 3.31
N SER A 517 20.10 -0.11 4.09
CA SER A 517 18.68 -0.14 4.47
C SER A 517 17.77 0.06 3.25
N GLY A 518 16.50 -0.33 3.33
CA GLY A 518 15.55 -0.16 2.23
C GLY A 518 15.45 1.29 1.74
N GLY A 519 15.38 2.25 2.66
CA GLY A 519 15.40 3.69 2.34
C GLY A 519 16.69 4.16 1.68
N GLN A 520 17.85 3.63 2.10
CA GLN A 520 19.12 3.94 1.45
C GLN A 520 19.19 3.38 0.03
N ARG A 521 18.71 2.15 -0.19
CA ARG A 521 18.63 1.56 -1.54
C ARG A 521 17.74 2.37 -2.46
N GLN A 522 16.60 2.84 -1.96
CA GLN A 522 15.71 3.70 -2.74
C GLN A 522 16.41 5.01 -3.14
N ARG A 523 17.14 5.64 -2.21
CA ARG A 523 17.96 6.83 -2.52
C ARG A 523 19.05 6.54 -3.55
N VAL A 524 19.68 5.36 -3.53
CA VAL A 524 20.61 4.94 -4.58
C VAL A 524 19.90 4.78 -5.94
N ALA A 525 18.70 4.19 -5.96
CA ALA A 525 17.92 4.07 -7.19
C ALA A 525 17.54 5.44 -7.77
N ILE A 526 17.16 6.39 -6.92
CA ILE A 526 16.92 7.79 -7.29
C ILE A 526 18.21 8.43 -7.82
N ALA A 527 19.33 8.31 -7.11
CA ALA A 527 20.63 8.85 -7.52
C ALA A 527 21.03 8.32 -8.91
N ARG A 528 20.85 7.01 -9.16
CA ARG A 528 21.11 6.38 -10.46
C ARG A 528 20.25 6.97 -11.58
N ALA A 529 18.98 7.29 -11.32
CA ALA A 529 18.10 7.90 -12.32
C ALA A 529 18.48 9.36 -12.60
N ILE A 530 18.79 10.15 -11.56
CA ILE A 530 19.05 11.59 -11.71
C ILE A 530 20.48 11.94 -12.14
N VAL A 531 21.44 11.01 -12.05
CA VAL A 531 22.86 11.25 -12.40
C VAL A 531 23.07 11.70 -13.84
N LEU A 532 22.12 11.37 -14.73
CA LEU A 532 22.15 11.78 -16.14
C LEU A 532 21.58 13.18 -16.38
N GLU A 533 20.99 13.81 -15.35
CA GLU A 533 20.22 15.06 -15.43
C GLU A 533 19.13 14.97 -16.53
N PRO A 534 18.19 14.02 -16.39
CA PRO A 534 17.18 13.75 -17.41
C PRO A 534 16.19 14.91 -17.57
N ARG A 535 15.53 14.99 -18.73
CA ARG A 535 14.43 15.93 -18.99
C ARG A 535 13.17 15.55 -18.22
N PHE A 536 12.89 14.25 -18.12
CA PHE A 536 11.84 13.75 -17.24
C PHE A 536 12.15 12.41 -16.60
N VAL A 537 11.49 12.14 -15.48
CA VAL A 537 11.57 10.87 -14.74
C VAL A 537 10.18 10.30 -14.51
N VAL A 538 9.99 9.03 -14.81
CA VAL A 538 8.85 8.27 -14.31
C VAL A 538 9.22 7.70 -12.95
N ALA A 539 8.54 8.14 -11.90
CA ALA A 539 8.74 7.63 -10.55
C ALA A 539 7.57 6.71 -10.18
N ASP A 540 7.79 5.40 -10.29
CA ASP A 540 6.76 4.40 -10.02
C ASP A 540 6.77 3.97 -8.55
N GLU A 541 5.76 4.43 -7.80
CA GLU A 541 5.60 4.20 -6.35
C GLU A 541 6.91 4.35 -5.55
N PRO A 542 7.63 5.48 -5.67
CA PRO A 542 8.99 5.61 -5.16
C PRO A 542 9.10 5.61 -3.63
N VAL A 543 7.97 5.58 -2.91
CA VAL A 543 7.89 5.68 -1.45
C VAL A 543 7.03 4.61 -0.77
N SER A 544 6.39 3.71 -1.52
CA SER A 544 5.36 2.81 -0.97
C SER A 544 5.92 1.81 0.07
N MET A 545 7.20 1.44 -0.06
CA MET A 545 7.89 0.52 0.87
C MET A 545 8.74 1.24 1.94
N LEU A 546 8.57 2.54 2.11
CA LEU A 546 9.39 3.35 3.01
C LEU A 546 8.64 3.77 4.27
N ASP A 547 9.38 3.79 5.38
CA ASP A 547 8.95 4.40 6.62
C ASP A 547 8.58 5.88 6.41
N VAL A 548 7.68 6.38 7.23
CA VAL A 548 7.12 7.74 7.16
C VAL A 548 8.19 8.83 7.08
N SER A 549 9.21 8.76 7.95
CA SER A 549 10.27 9.76 8.01
C SER A 549 11.12 9.79 6.74
N ILE A 550 11.41 8.61 6.17
CA ILE A 550 12.15 8.46 4.91
C ILE A 550 11.29 8.85 3.71
N ARG A 551 10.01 8.48 3.71
CA ARG A 551 9.00 8.87 2.71
C ARG A 551 8.96 10.39 2.55
N ALA A 552 8.80 11.14 3.64
CA ALA A 552 8.82 12.60 3.62
C ALA A 552 10.09 13.15 2.95
N GLY A 553 11.26 12.62 3.32
CA GLY A 553 12.53 13.01 2.73
C GLY A 553 12.64 12.75 1.22
N VAL A 554 12.09 11.63 0.74
CA VAL A 554 12.06 11.31 -0.70
C VAL A 554 11.09 12.21 -1.46
N LEU A 555 9.93 12.54 -0.89
CA LEU A 555 8.99 13.46 -1.51
C LEU A 555 9.58 14.88 -1.64
N ASN A 556 10.28 15.35 -0.59
CA ASN A 556 11.00 16.63 -0.63
C ASN A 556 12.10 16.63 -1.70
N LEU A 557 12.82 15.51 -1.87
CA LEU A 557 13.82 15.37 -2.93
C LEU A 557 13.23 15.56 -4.33
N MET A 558 12.07 14.97 -4.62
CA MET A 558 11.44 15.11 -5.94
C MET A 558 11.05 16.55 -6.24
N ARG A 559 10.47 17.26 -5.27
CA ARG A 559 10.18 18.68 -5.41
C ARG A 559 11.43 19.51 -5.63
N ARG A 560 12.52 19.22 -4.91
CA ARG A 560 13.82 19.88 -5.14
C ARG A 560 14.38 19.62 -6.53
N PHE A 561 14.32 18.38 -7.04
CA PHE A 561 14.78 18.09 -8.40
C PHE A 561 13.96 18.82 -9.46
N ARG A 562 12.64 18.95 -9.27
CA ARG A 562 11.80 19.81 -10.11
C ARG A 562 12.23 21.28 -10.01
N ASP A 563 12.33 21.82 -8.81
CA ASP A 563 12.54 23.25 -8.56
C ASP A 563 13.97 23.72 -8.91
N GLU A 564 14.99 22.91 -8.64
CA GLU A 564 16.41 23.24 -8.82
C GLU A 564 16.99 22.77 -10.16
N LEU A 565 16.58 21.60 -10.65
CA LEU A 565 17.12 21.00 -11.87
C LEU A 565 16.15 21.10 -13.07
N GLY A 566 14.92 21.58 -12.85
CA GLY A 566 13.91 21.68 -13.91
C GLY A 566 13.42 20.33 -14.44
N ILE A 567 13.61 19.25 -13.68
CA ILE A 567 13.22 17.89 -14.10
C ILE A 567 11.70 17.75 -14.00
N SER A 568 11.04 17.32 -15.07
CA SER A 568 9.63 16.94 -15.04
C SER A 568 9.44 15.53 -14.49
N PHE A 569 8.32 15.26 -13.83
CA PHE A 569 8.03 13.91 -13.31
C PHE A 569 6.64 13.44 -13.71
N VAL A 570 6.54 12.15 -14.03
CA VAL A 570 5.31 11.38 -13.86
C VAL A 570 5.44 10.61 -12.55
N TYR A 571 4.76 11.06 -11.51
CA TYR A 571 4.78 10.45 -10.19
C TYR A 571 3.60 9.50 -10.05
N VAL A 572 3.86 8.20 -10.09
CA VAL A 572 2.83 7.17 -9.94
C VAL A 572 2.70 6.79 -8.47
N SER A 573 1.47 6.78 -7.95
CA SER A 573 1.18 6.33 -6.59
C SER A 573 -0.28 5.89 -6.49
N HIS A 574 -0.61 5.03 -5.53
CA HIS A 574 -2.00 4.76 -5.15
C HIS A 574 -2.46 5.63 -3.96
N ASP A 575 -1.57 6.43 -3.38
CA ASP A 575 -1.80 7.24 -2.17
C ASP A 575 -1.94 8.73 -2.52
N LEU A 576 -3.19 9.23 -2.52
CA LEU A 576 -3.52 10.61 -2.87
C LEU A 576 -2.88 11.68 -1.98
N PRO A 577 -2.75 11.53 -0.65
CA PRO A 577 -1.96 12.43 0.18
C PRO A 577 -0.54 12.69 -0.33
N THR A 578 0.19 11.65 -0.77
CA THR A 578 1.54 11.82 -1.32
C THR A 578 1.52 12.57 -2.65
N ILE A 579 0.56 12.26 -3.53
CA ILE A 579 0.36 12.96 -4.80
C ILE A 579 0.03 14.43 -4.54
N ARG A 580 -0.90 14.71 -3.63
CA ARG A 580 -1.29 16.06 -3.25
C ARG A 580 -0.10 16.91 -2.83
N TYR A 581 0.84 16.31 -2.10
CA TYR A 581 2.01 17.01 -1.61
C TYR A 581 3.04 17.36 -2.70
N VAL A 582 3.24 16.49 -3.70
CA VAL A 582 4.32 16.67 -4.69
C VAL A 582 3.84 17.16 -6.06
N ALA A 583 2.63 16.82 -6.47
CA ALA A 583 2.18 16.96 -7.84
C ALA A 583 1.46 18.30 -8.09
N ASP A 584 1.78 18.93 -9.22
CA ASP A 584 1.13 20.15 -9.69
C ASP A 584 -0.23 19.84 -10.32
N ARG A 585 -0.30 18.73 -11.09
CA ARG A 585 -1.52 18.16 -11.66
C ARG A 585 -1.67 16.70 -11.27
N THR A 586 -2.91 16.23 -11.21
CA THR A 586 -3.24 14.84 -10.90
C THR A 586 -4.16 14.27 -11.97
N ALA A 587 -3.84 13.06 -12.45
CA ALA A 587 -4.68 12.22 -13.28
C ALA A 587 -5.06 10.96 -12.49
N ILE A 588 -6.36 10.65 -12.41
CA ILE A 588 -6.91 9.48 -11.76
C ILE A 588 -7.20 8.44 -12.84
N MET A 589 -6.59 7.27 -12.70
CA MET A 589 -6.68 6.16 -13.65
C MET A 589 -7.46 4.99 -13.04
N TYR A 590 -8.46 4.50 -13.78
CA TYR A 590 -9.27 3.35 -13.41
C TYR A 590 -9.43 2.39 -14.59
N LEU A 591 -9.05 1.13 -14.36
CA LEU A 591 -9.20 0.01 -15.32
C LEU A 591 -8.76 0.37 -16.76
N GLY A 592 -7.60 1.01 -16.93
CA GLY A 592 -7.03 1.35 -18.23
C GLY A 592 -7.38 2.75 -18.77
N GLU A 593 -8.27 3.49 -18.13
CA GLU A 593 -8.74 4.82 -18.58
C GLU A 593 -8.42 5.93 -17.56
N ILE A 594 -8.23 7.17 -18.01
CA ILE A 594 -8.17 8.36 -17.13
C ILE A 594 -9.60 8.86 -16.92
N VAL A 595 -10.06 8.84 -15.66
CA VAL A 595 -11.43 9.21 -15.30
C VAL A 595 -11.58 10.64 -14.79
N GLU A 596 -10.49 11.22 -14.27
CA GLU A 596 -10.47 12.61 -13.78
C GLU A 596 -9.04 13.15 -13.88
N VAL A 597 -8.86 14.35 -14.40
CA VAL A 597 -7.53 15.00 -14.50
C VAL A 597 -7.64 16.51 -14.36
N GLY A 598 -6.72 17.12 -13.63
CA GLY A 598 -6.65 18.58 -13.50
C GLY A 598 -5.62 19.05 -12.49
N PRO A 599 -5.62 20.34 -12.13
CA PRO A 599 -4.81 20.85 -11.02
C PRO A 599 -5.08 20.02 -9.76
N THR A 600 -4.01 19.59 -9.09
CA THR A 600 -4.11 18.63 -7.97
C THR A 600 -5.06 19.13 -6.88
N GLU A 601 -4.94 20.40 -6.48
CA GLU A 601 -5.82 21.00 -5.47
C GLU A 601 -7.30 21.00 -5.89
N THR A 602 -7.58 21.20 -7.18
CA THR A 602 -8.94 21.18 -7.73
C THR A 602 -9.52 19.76 -7.72
N VAL A 603 -8.75 18.77 -8.20
CA VAL A 603 -9.18 17.36 -8.22
C VAL A 603 -9.47 16.85 -6.80
N ILE A 604 -8.63 17.17 -5.82
CA ILE A 604 -8.83 16.72 -4.43
C ILE A 604 -10.00 17.45 -3.75
N ALA A 605 -10.13 18.76 -3.97
CA ALA A 605 -11.18 19.57 -3.35
C ALA A 605 -12.56 19.26 -3.94
N GLU A 606 -12.66 19.21 -5.27
CA GLU A 606 -13.94 19.03 -5.97
C GLU A 606 -14.32 17.56 -6.19
N ARG A 607 -13.33 16.66 -6.34
CA ARG A 607 -13.48 15.19 -6.42
C ARG A 607 -14.70 14.76 -7.24
N LYS A 608 -14.74 15.17 -8.49
CA LYS A 608 -15.96 15.15 -9.31
C LYS A 608 -16.35 13.75 -9.75
N HIS A 609 -15.39 12.85 -9.96
CA HIS A 609 -15.68 11.47 -10.31
C HIS A 609 -15.94 10.64 -9.04
N PRO A 610 -16.99 9.78 -8.99
CA PRO A 610 -17.29 8.93 -7.82
C PRO A 610 -16.13 8.02 -7.40
N TYR A 611 -15.29 7.58 -8.37
CA TYR A 611 -14.07 6.85 -8.07
C TYR A 611 -13.03 7.67 -7.29
N THR A 612 -12.86 8.95 -7.63
CA THR A 612 -11.93 9.85 -6.92
C THR A 612 -12.40 10.05 -5.48
N GLN A 613 -13.72 10.15 -5.26
CA GLN A 613 -14.32 10.18 -3.93
C GLN A 613 -13.98 8.90 -3.15
N LEU A 614 -14.18 7.73 -3.78
CA LEU A 614 -13.84 6.43 -3.18
C LEU A 614 -12.36 6.34 -2.76
N LEU A 615 -11.43 6.79 -3.61
CA LEU A 615 -9.99 6.80 -3.27
C LEU A 615 -9.68 7.69 -2.06
N LEU A 616 -10.31 8.88 -1.98
CA LEU A 616 -10.13 9.82 -0.87
C LEU A 616 -10.76 9.30 0.43
N ASP A 617 -11.93 8.69 0.34
CA ASP A 617 -12.64 8.10 1.47
C ASP A 617 -11.90 6.86 2.01
N ALA A 618 -11.20 6.13 1.15
CA ALA A 618 -10.36 5.00 1.54
C ALA A 618 -8.97 5.39 2.06
N SER A 619 -8.47 6.58 1.71
CA SER A 619 -7.14 7.03 2.13
C SER A 619 -7.06 7.18 3.66
N PRO A 620 -6.05 6.62 4.33
CA PRO A 620 -5.90 6.75 5.79
C PRO A 620 -5.65 8.20 6.22
N GLU A 621 -6.17 8.61 7.39
CA GLU A 621 -5.86 9.92 7.99
C GLU A 621 -5.07 9.77 9.28
N PRO A 622 -3.97 10.53 9.47
CA PRO A 622 -3.19 10.50 10.69
C PRO A 622 -3.85 11.28 11.83
N ASP A 623 -4.81 12.18 11.53
CA ASP A 623 -5.52 12.95 12.55
C ASP A 623 -6.59 12.07 13.24
N PRO A 624 -6.44 11.78 14.55
CA PRO A 624 -7.41 10.96 15.28
C PRO A 624 -8.80 11.59 15.43
N ASP A 625 -8.95 12.89 15.16
CA ASP A 625 -10.24 13.57 15.21
C ASP A 625 -11.03 13.41 13.89
N VAL A 626 -10.38 12.97 12.80
CA VAL A 626 -11.05 12.68 11.53
C VAL A 626 -11.56 11.23 11.53
N VAL A 627 -12.88 11.05 11.62
CA VAL A 627 -13.52 9.73 11.59
C VAL A 627 -14.03 9.45 10.17
N LYS A 628 -13.45 8.45 9.51
CA LYS A 628 -13.93 7.95 8.21
C LYS A 628 -14.87 6.77 8.40
N PRO A 629 -15.95 6.66 7.59
CA PRO A 629 -16.84 5.50 7.63
C PRO A 629 -16.09 4.22 7.23
N PRO A 630 -16.41 3.05 7.82
CA PRO A 630 -15.82 1.78 7.41
C PRO A 630 -16.16 1.47 5.95
N LEU A 631 -15.14 1.17 5.15
CA LEU A 631 -15.30 0.92 3.72
C LEU A 631 -15.44 -0.58 3.43
N GLU A 632 -16.52 -1.22 3.90
CA GLU A 632 -16.69 -2.68 3.71
C GLU A 632 -17.21 -3.09 2.32
N ALA A 633 -17.98 -2.20 1.68
CA ALA A 633 -18.88 -2.55 0.56
C ALA A 633 -18.49 -1.92 -0.79
N ALA A 634 -17.24 -1.52 -1.00
CA ALA A 634 -16.81 -0.90 -2.26
C ALA A 634 -16.69 -1.87 -3.47
N GLY A 635 -17.03 -3.15 -3.30
CA GLY A 635 -16.94 -4.18 -4.34
C GLY A 635 -15.50 -4.56 -4.73
N GLU A 636 -15.36 -5.52 -5.64
CA GLU A 636 -14.07 -5.90 -6.25
C GLU A 636 -13.86 -5.14 -7.57
N ILE A 637 -12.60 -4.95 -7.96
CA ILE A 637 -12.25 -4.38 -9.27
C ILE A 637 -12.68 -5.37 -10.37
N PRO A 638 -13.42 -4.92 -11.40
CA PRO A 638 -13.77 -5.77 -12.54
C PRO A 638 -12.55 -6.28 -13.31
N SER A 639 -12.75 -7.32 -14.12
CA SER A 639 -11.69 -7.89 -14.93
C SER A 639 -11.27 -6.93 -16.06
N ALA A 640 -9.96 -6.71 -16.22
CA ALA A 640 -9.41 -5.99 -17.37
C ALA A 640 -9.44 -6.83 -18.67
N ILE A 641 -9.77 -8.12 -18.60
CA ILE A 641 -9.92 -8.99 -19.77
C ILE A 641 -11.28 -8.76 -20.43
N GLU A 642 -12.29 -8.57 -19.60
CA GLU A 642 -13.67 -8.35 -20.01
C GLU A 642 -14.16 -7.09 -19.30
N PRO A 643 -13.73 -5.90 -19.76
CA PRO A 643 -14.11 -4.64 -19.12
C PRO A 643 -15.63 -4.46 -19.15
N PRO A 644 -16.21 -3.76 -18.15
CA PRO A 644 -17.65 -3.48 -18.12
C PRO A 644 -18.11 -2.69 -19.35
N ASN A 645 -19.34 -2.93 -19.78
CA ASN A 645 -20.01 -2.13 -20.81
C ASN A 645 -20.16 -0.66 -20.35
N GLY A 646 -19.95 0.30 -21.27
CA GLY A 646 -19.99 1.72 -20.94
C GLY A 646 -18.93 2.17 -19.92
N CYS A 647 -19.38 2.80 -18.83
CA CYS A 647 -18.52 3.33 -17.78
C CYS A 647 -17.87 2.21 -16.97
N ARG A 648 -16.53 2.09 -16.99
CA ARG A 648 -15.82 1.00 -16.29
C ARG A 648 -16.11 0.94 -14.78
N PHE A 649 -16.42 2.08 -14.14
CA PHE A 649 -16.62 2.17 -12.70
C PHE A 649 -18.08 1.91 -12.25
N HIS A 650 -19.05 1.77 -13.16
CA HIS A 650 -20.47 1.75 -12.79
C HIS A 650 -20.84 0.64 -11.80
N THR A 651 -20.15 -0.50 -11.88
CA THR A 651 -20.35 -1.66 -10.98
C THR A 651 -20.00 -1.37 -9.52
N ARG A 652 -19.27 -0.30 -9.24
CA ARG A 652 -18.88 0.15 -7.89
C ARG A 652 -19.39 1.56 -7.58
N CYS A 653 -20.10 2.18 -8.50
CA CYS A 653 -20.53 3.56 -8.39
C CYS A 653 -21.88 3.65 -7.68
N PRO A 654 -21.98 4.33 -6.53
CA PRO A 654 -23.27 4.55 -5.86
C PRO A 654 -24.20 5.51 -6.62
N LEU A 655 -23.66 6.23 -7.62
CA LEU A 655 -24.38 7.19 -8.46
C LEU A 655 -24.57 6.69 -9.90
N ALA A 656 -24.45 5.37 -10.13
CA ALA A 656 -24.61 4.80 -11.46
C ALA A 656 -26.04 5.01 -11.99
N THR A 657 -26.15 5.53 -13.20
CA THR A 657 -27.42 5.75 -13.92
C THR A 657 -27.63 4.67 -14.99
N VAL A 658 -28.78 4.71 -15.68
CA VAL A 658 -29.08 3.77 -16.79
C VAL A 658 -28.08 3.92 -17.94
N GLU A 659 -27.57 5.13 -18.17
CA GLU A 659 -26.61 5.43 -19.26
C GLU A 659 -25.19 4.93 -18.97
N CYS A 660 -24.91 4.45 -17.76
CA CYS A 660 -23.60 3.94 -17.38
C CYS A 660 -23.20 2.62 -18.06
N GLY A 661 -24.13 1.89 -18.69
CA GLY A 661 -23.83 0.69 -19.46
C GLY A 661 -23.96 -0.64 -18.71
N TRP A 662 -25.04 -0.85 -17.95
CA TRP A 662 -25.33 -2.12 -17.29
C TRP A 662 -25.37 -3.32 -18.25
N GLU A 663 -25.05 -4.51 -17.74
CA GLU A 663 -24.99 -5.76 -18.50
C GLU A 663 -25.37 -7.00 -17.66
N GLY A 664 -25.52 -8.14 -18.33
CA GLY A 664 -25.92 -9.40 -17.71
C GLY A 664 -24.98 -9.90 -16.60
N ARG A 665 -23.69 -9.53 -16.64
CA ARG A 665 -22.74 -9.84 -15.57
C ARG A 665 -23.08 -9.15 -14.25
N ASP A 666 -23.67 -7.96 -14.29
CA ASP A 666 -24.08 -7.23 -13.09
C ASP A 666 -25.24 -7.95 -12.39
N VAL A 667 -26.16 -8.48 -13.18
CA VAL A 667 -27.27 -9.31 -12.68
C VAL A 667 -26.73 -10.59 -12.06
N ALA A 668 -25.80 -11.29 -12.74
CA ALA A 668 -25.17 -12.49 -12.18
C ALA A 668 -24.43 -12.18 -10.85
N SER A 669 -23.72 -11.05 -10.79
CA SER A 669 -23.03 -10.59 -9.58
C SER A 669 -24.02 -10.26 -8.45
N ALA A 670 -25.14 -9.61 -8.75
CA ALA A 670 -26.18 -9.31 -7.76
C ALA A 670 -26.85 -10.59 -7.21
N ILE A 671 -27.12 -11.59 -8.07
CA ILE A 671 -27.61 -12.90 -7.65
C ILE A 671 -26.58 -13.59 -6.73
N ALA A 672 -25.30 -13.58 -7.11
CA ALA A 672 -24.23 -14.16 -6.30
C ALA A 672 -24.09 -13.45 -4.94
N ALA A 673 -24.22 -12.12 -4.90
CA ALA A 673 -24.17 -11.32 -3.68
C ALA A 673 -25.31 -11.68 -2.70
N ARG A 674 -26.55 -11.87 -3.19
CA ARG A 674 -27.65 -12.36 -2.35
C ARG A 674 -27.41 -13.76 -1.80
N LYS A 675 -26.89 -14.67 -2.64
CA LYS A 675 -26.50 -16.02 -2.19
C LYS A 675 -25.42 -15.96 -1.12
N LEU A 676 -24.44 -15.07 -1.26
CA LEU A 676 -23.39 -14.85 -0.28
C LEU A 676 -23.93 -14.33 1.06
N ALA A 677 -24.96 -13.47 1.01
CA ALA A 677 -25.67 -12.96 2.18
C ALA A 677 -26.63 -13.99 2.82
N GLY A 678 -26.74 -15.20 2.27
CA GLY A 678 -27.63 -16.25 2.77
C GLY A 678 -29.12 -16.00 2.47
N VAL A 679 -29.43 -15.10 1.54
CA VAL A 679 -30.80 -14.83 1.10
C VAL A 679 -31.23 -15.91 0.12
N ASP A 680 -32.40 -16.52 0.35
CA ASP A 680 -32.96 -17.51 -0.56
C ASP A 680 -33.26 -16.85 -1.91
N VAL A 681 -32.83 -17.52 -2.99
CA VAL A 681 -33.08 -17.13 -4.38
C VAL A 681 -33.54 -18.34 -5.19
N SER A 682 -34.30 -19.23 -4.54
CA SER A 682 -34.68 -20.55 -5.06
C SER A 682 -35.59 -20.49 -6.29
N THR A 683 -36.19 -19.34 -6.62
CA THR A 683 -36.94 -19.17 -7.87
C THR A 683 -36.04 -18.88 -9.06
N LEU A 684 -34.77 -18.51 -8.82
CA LEU A 684 -33.74 -18.29 -9.83
C LEU A 684 -32.79 -19.49 -9.95
N GLY A 685 -32.76 -20.11 -11.12
CA GLY A 685 -31.80 -21.15 -11.46
C GLY A 685 -30.43 -20.60 -11.85
N GLU A 686 -29.64 -21.39 -12.57
CA GLU A 686 -28.26 -21.02 -12.91
C GLU A 686 -28.24 -19.87 -13.93
N PRO A 687 -27.58 -18.73 -13.63
CA PRO A 687 -27.43 -17.63 -14.55
C PRO A 687 -26.39 -17.95 -15.62
N LYS A 688 -26.74 -17.72 -16.89
CA LYS A 688 -25.83 -17.88 -18.03
C LYS A 688 -25.71 -16.54 -18.78
N VAL A 689 -24.53 -15.94 -18.73
CA VAL A 689 -24.23 -14.69 -19.45
C VAL A 689 -23.95 -14.99 -20.92
N GLU A 690 -24.60 -14.27 -21.83
CA GLU A 690 -24.49 -14.39 -23.28
C GLU A 690 -24.17 -13.02 -23.90
N GLY A 691 -22.88 -12.70 -24.02
CA GLY A 691 -22.45 -11.36 -24.43
C GLY A 691 -22.79 -10.32 -23.37
N LEU A 692 -23.63 -9.34 -23.72
CA LEU A 692 -24.15 -8.34 -22.77
C LEU A 692 -25.42 -8.82 -22.06
N ASP A 693 -26.05 -9.88 -22.55
CA ASP A 693 -27.33 -10.36 -22.05
C ASP A 693 -27.13 -11.47 -21.01
N ILE A 694 -28.21 -11.82 -20.31
CA ILE A 694 -28.22 -12.94 -19.36
C ILE A 694 -29.51 -13.74 -19.48
N VAL A 695 -29.36 -15.06 -19.42
CA VAL A 695 -30.47 -16.00 -19.34
C VAL A 695 -30.45 -16.66 -17.96
N VAL A 696 -31.56 -16.59 -17.25
CA VAL A 696 -31.74 -17.22 -15.93
C VAL A 696 -32.89 -18.21 -16.01
N THR A 697 -32.61 -19.47 -15.69
CA THR A 697 -33.64 -20.51 -15.65
C THR A 697 -34.63 -20.27 -14.51
N ALA A 698 -35.92 -20.58 -14.69
CA ALA A 698 -36.96 -20.32 -13.71
C ALA A 698 -37.60 -21.63 -13.20
N PRO A 699 -36.95 -22.38 -12.30
CA PRO A 699 -37.40 -23.70 -11.85
C PRO A 699 -38.78 -23.70 -11.18
N GLN A 700 -39.19 -22.57 -10.60
CA GLN A 700 -40.49 -22.39 -9.94
C GLN A 700 -41.49 -21.57 -10.77
N GLY A 701 -41.21 -21.36 -12.06
CA GLY A 701 -42.06 -20.58 -12.98
C GLY A 701 -41.56 -19.16 -13.21
N THR A 702 -41.84 -18.62 -14.39
CA THR A 702 -41.27 -17.35 -14.87
C THR A 702 -41.81 -16.12 -14.13
N ASP A 703 -43.04 -16.16 -13.63
CA ASP A 703 -43.64 -15.02 -12.92
C ASP A 703 -42.99 -14.79 -11.54
N ALA A 704 -42.75 -15.87 -10.79
CA ALA A 704 -42.04 -15.80 -9.50
C ALA A 704 -40.59 -15.35 -9.70
N ALA A 705 -39.89 -15.96 -10.66
CA ALA A 705 -38.52 -15.58 -11.02
C ALA A 705 -38.41 -14.12 -11.46
N ARG A 706 -39.44 -13.58 -12.14
CA ARG A 706 -39.47 -12.19 -12.61
C ARG A 706 -39.52 -11.22 -11.43
N VAL A 707 -40.37 -11.48 -10.44
CA VAL A 707 -40.45 -10.65 -9.22
C VAL A 707 -39.16 -10.73 -8.42
N GLU A 708 -38.60 -11.95 -8.26
CA GLU A 708 -37.36 -12.15 -7.51
C GLU A 708 -36.18 -11.45 -8.18
N ILE A 709 -35.98 -11.62 -9.50
CA ILE A 709 -34.84 -11.01 -10.21
C ILE A 709 -34.95 -9.48 -10.28
N GLU A 710 -36.16 -8.93 -10.41
CA GLU A 710 -36.36 -7.48 -10.33
C GLU A 710 -36.01 -6.96 -8.93
N GLY A 711 -36.40 -7.68 -7.88
CA GLY A 711 -35.99 -7.38 -6.51
C GLY A 711 -34.47 -7.45 -6.31
N VAL A 712 -33.80 -8.47 -6.87
CA VAL A 712 -32.33 -8.59 -6.85
C VAL A 712 -31.68 -7.37 -7.51
N MET A 713 -32.15 -6.99 -8.70
CA MET A 713 -31.60 -5.86 -9.44
C MET A 713 -31.83 -4.54 -8.72
N ARG A 714 -33.04 -4.28 -8.19
CA ARG A 714 -33.37 -3.02 -7.49
C ARG A 714 -32.61 -2.87 -6.17
N GLU A 715 -32.39 -3.96 -5.43
CA GLU A 715 -31.55 -3.94 -4.23
C GLU A 715 -30.10 -3.57 -4.56
N ARG A 716 -29.61 -4.02 -5.72
CA ARG A 716 -28.29 -3.66 -6.22
C ARG A 716 -28.23 -2.21 -6.71
N SER A 717 -29.17 -1.80 -7.56
CA SER A 717 -29.31 -0.46 -8.11
C SER A 717 -30.64 -0.33 -8.86
N GLU A 718 -31.40 0.74 -8.60
CA GLU A 718 -32.60 1.04 -9.39
C GLU A 718 -32.27 1.15 -10.88
N ALA A 719 -31.13 1.74 -11.24
CA ALA A 719 -30.71 1.91 -12.62
C ALA A 719 -30.43 0.58 -13.34
N LEU A 720 -29.98 -0.46 -12.63
CA LEU A 720 -29.78 -1.79 -13.22
C LEU A 720 -31.12 -2.40 -13.64
N ALA A 721 -32.12 -2.31 -12.76
CA ALA A 721 -33.46 -2.82 -13.03
C ALA A 721 -34.11 -2.07 -14.20
N ASP A 722 -33.94 -0.74 -14.24
CA ASP A 722 -34.54 0.11 -15.28
C ASP A 722 -33.83 -0.02 -16.64
N ALA A 723 -32.54 -0.38 -16.65
CA ALA A 723 -31.78 -0.66 -17.88
C ALA A 723 -32.14 -2.00 -18.54
N ALA A 724 -32.61 -2.97 -17.76
CA ALA A 724 -32.84 -4.34 -18.22
C ALA A 724 -34.17 -4.48 -18.99
N ARG A 725 -34.12 -5.04 -20.21
CA ARG A 725 -35.33 -5.44 -20.94
C ARG A 725 -35.58 -6.93 -20.75
N MET A 726 -36.67 -7.29 -20.08
CA MET A 726 -36.94 -8.67 -19.68
C MET A 726 -38.02 -9.33 -20.53
N SER A 727 -37.69 -10.50 -21.08
CA SER A 727 -38.61 -11.38 -21.81
C SER A 727 -38.60 -12.78 -21.18
N ALA A 728 -39.72 -13.50 -21.29
CA ALA A 728 -39.83 -14.89 -20.86
C ALA A 728 -39.89 -15.80 -22.09
N ASP A 729 -39.08 -16.85 -22.10
CA ASP A 729 -39.07 -17.86 -23.16
C ASP A 729 -38.74 -19.24 -22.57
N GLY A 730 -39.53 -20.26 -22.91
CA GLY A 730 -39.22 -21.66 -22.59
C GLY A 730 -38.95 -22.00 -21.12
N GLY A 731 -39.53 -21.29 -20.15
CA GLY A 731 -39.27 -21.50 -18.71
C GLY A 731 -38.00 -20.83 -18.19
N ALA A 732 -37.46 -19.87 -18.95
CA ALA A 732 -36.35 -19.02 -18.55
C ALA A 732 -36.71 -17.53 -18.73
N LEU A 733 -35.98 -16.68 -18.03
CA LEU A 733 -36.00 -15.24 -18.21
C LEU A 733 -34.75 -14.82 -18.99
N ARG A 734 -34.94 -14.11 -20.09
CA ARG A 734 -33.86 -13.42 -20.81
C ARG A 734 -33.94 -11.93 -20.49
N LEU A 735 -32.82 -11.39 -20.01
CA LEU A 735 -32.63 -9.97 -19.76
C LEU A 735 -31.61 -9.45 -20.76
N SER A 736 -32.01 -8.44 -21.53
CA SER A 736 -31.20 -7.85 -22.59
C SER A 736 -30.81 -6.41 -22.27
N PHE A 737 -29.58 -6.05 -22.64
CA PHE A 737 -28.96 -4.77 -22.33
C PHE A 737 -28.43 -4.05 -23.57
N GLU A 738 -28.39 -2.72 -23.54
CA GLU A 738 -27.86 -1.90 -24.62
C GLU A 738 -26.35 -1.72 -24.50
N ARG A 739 -25.62 -1.80 -25.62
CA ARG A 739 -24.20 -1.48 -25.66
C ARG A 739 -23.99 0.03 -25.50
N LYS A 740 -23.13 0.42 -24.57
CA LYS A 740 -22.74 1.82 -24.33
C LYS A 740 -21.23 1.97 -24.52
N SER A 741 -20.79 3.16 -24.93
CA SER A 741 -19.37 3.53 -24.96
C SER A 741 -18.91 4.07 -23.61
N SER A 742 -17.62 3.94 -23.29
CA SER A 742 -17.03 4.64 -22.14
C SER A 742 -17.34 6.15 -22.23
N PRO A 743 -17.66 6.81 -21.10
CA PRO A 743 -17.88 8.27 -21.08
C PRO A 743 -16.66 9.01 -21.62
N ALA A 744 -16.88 10.00 -22.49
CA ALA A 744 -15.80 10.84 -22.97
C ALA A 744 -15.32 11.79 -21.87
N ILE A 745 -14.04 12.15 -21.88
CA ILE A 745 -13.52 13.13 -20.93
C ILE A 745 -13.99 14.55 -21.29
N ARG A 746 -14.64 15.24 -20.34
CA ARG A 746 -15.22 16.58 -20.53
C ARG A 746 -14.59 17.59 -19.59
N ASN A 747 -14.45 18.85 -20.03
CA ASN A 747 -14.06 19.94 -19.14
C ASN A 747 -15.23 20.30 -18.22
N VAL A 748 -15.05 20.16 -16.92
CA VAL A 748 -16.02 20.54 -15.87
C VAL A 748 -15.62 21.81 -15.12
N GLY A 749 -14.43 22.35 -15.42
CA GLY A 749 -13.88 23.56 -14.83
C GLY A 749 -12.60 24.00 -15.55
N VAL A 750 -11.89 24.99 -14.98
CA VAL A 750 -10.64 25.51 -15.56
C VAL A 750 -9.53 24.47 -15.44
N GLY A 751 -9.23 23.78 -16.56
CA GLY A 751 -8.23 22.72 -16.59
C GLY A 751 -8.64 21.44 -15.84
N HIS A 752 -9.88 21.33 -15.40
CA HIS A 752 -10.43 20.15 -14.71
C HIS A 752 -11.31 19.36 -15.68
N LYS A 753 -10.94 18.11 -15.94
CA LYS A 753 -11.58 17.20 -16.89
C LYS A 753 -12.04 15.92 -16.20
N VAL A 754 -13.23 15.43 -16.54
CA VAL A 754 -13.84 14.24 -15.94
C VAL A 754 -14.52 13.39 -17.02
N ALA A 755 -14.37 12.06 -16.97
CA ALA A 755 -15.07 11.10 -17.81
C ALA A 755 -16.21 10.46 -17.00
N CYS A 756 -17.38 11.09 -16.97
CA CYS A 756 -18.55 10.56 -16.27
C CYS A 756 -19.85 11.06 -16.93
N VAL A 757 -20.82 10.16 -17.07
CA VAL A 757 -22.14 10.44 -17.68
C VAL A 757 -22.95 11.52 -16.96
N LEU A 758 -22.61 11.84 -15.71
CA LEU A 758 -23.25 12.91 -14.95
C LEU A 758 -22.91 14.32 -15.46
N TYR A 759 -21.91 14.43 -16.34
CA TYR A 759 -21.46 15.69 -16.94
C TYR A 759 -21.66 15.73 -18.46
N ASP A 760 -22.43 14.80 -19.03
CA ASP A 760 -22.79 14.77 -20.45
C ASP A 760 -24.00 15.67 -20.79
#